data_AF-A0A8J4B5V0-F1
#
_entry.id   AF-A0A8J4B5V0-F1
#
_cell.length_a   1.000
_cell.length_b   1.000
_cell.length_c   1.000
_cell.angle_alpha   90.00
_cell.angle_beta   90.00
_cell.angle_gamma   90.00
#
_symmetry.space_group_name_H-M   'P 1'
#
loop_
_entity.id
_entity.type
_entity.pdbx_description
1 polymer ?
#
loop_
_entity_poly.entity_id
_entity_poly.type
_entity_poly.pdbx_seq_one_letter_code
_entity_poly.pdbx_strand_id
1 'polypeptide(L)'
;MLTSTNGSSSTYTLPNRPVDVLSGQELPPGRGIIFLTCFLPNASSTTCSNITNARMVQAAMPTQTTNITLSMLVMVVSLSNSSECNSRGGANVTDVQNAFLRPNGYADYFYNCSYGKMVFDRQIFKVVSTVVPCSVVIVRCSEDAIATAAQLQLPAAGIKVGSYSHVLYVLPNGLATTCGWVGLGEFPGSQSWFTSDTSGIFSKGTVMQEILHNFGLYHGWRNGVEYEDYSTAMGTGNSCPSAPELWRLGWATPLEQLNSSSFALATYRTFTMPATYLGGPKGVMIKIQPDWLDFYTKNLYLALRVKAAGDKDLLADFDGKLNIHELQSTIDNSFLAAGDPMVSLLGALAPGSSVTYFNYKLQLLVGAFDNKTSTIIVTLCRFVTGPNECTVAPPSPSPPPPRPLPSPPPPSPPPPPPPSPPPPPPPKPPSSPPPSPPPPPSPKPPPPPPPKPPPSPPPSPPPPAPPSPPPPAPPKPPPPPPPSPTPPSPSPPIPPPPRPPPSPQPRPPIPARPSPPPPPSPTPPSPSPPSPPPPRPPPSPQPRPSSPAPPLPPPPSPSPPSPPPPRQLPPSPSQRPPQSPPPSPPSPIPPPPPQPILRKPPPPPPSPPPPPPPKPPSSPPPSPPPPPSPKPPPPPPPKPPPSPPPSPPPPAPPKPPPPTPPRPPPSPQPRPPSPARPSPLPPPSPTPPSPSPPSPPPPRPPPSPQPRPPSPAPPLPPPPSPSPPSPPPPRQLPPSPSQRPPPSPPSPVPPPPPQPILRKPPPPWSPPSPPPPPPSPTPRKSPSPPPPSPPPTSPTSPCPVEEVQTSPPPTDED
;
A
#
# COMPACT_ATOMS: atom_id res chain seq x y z
N MET A 1 -18.42 -7.74 -6.31
CA MET A 1 -19.88 -7.46 -6.24
C MET A 1 -20.17 -6.00 -5.83
N LEU A 2 -21.45 -5.58 -5.71
CA LEU A 2 -21.88 -4.32 -5.06
C LEU A 2 -22.83 -4.60 -3.88
N THR A 3 -22.76 -3.82 -2.80
CA THR A 3 -23.70 -3.91 -1.67
C THR A 3 -24.59 -2.67 -1.62
N SER A 4 -25.91 -2.87 -1.45
CA SER A 4 -26.87 -1.76 -1.33
C SER A 4 -26.62 -0.92 -0.07
N THR A 5 -26.67 0.41 -0.21
CA THR A 5 -26.58 1.35 0.92
C THR A 5 -27.89 1.48 1.72
N ASN A 6 -28.99 0.93 1.22
CA ASN A 6 -30.35 1.20 1.74
C ASN A 6 -30.76 0.30 2.91
N GLY A 7 -29.79 -0.13 3.75
CA GLY A 7 -30.04 -0.94 4.95
C GLY A 7 -30.38 -2.42 4.71
N SER A 8 -30.75 -2.82 3.49
CA SER A 8 -30.71 -4.23 3.09
C SER A 8 -29.30 -4.59 2.66
N SER A 9 -28.67 -5.55 3.36
CA SER A 9 -27.35 -6.12 2.99
C SER A 9 -27.40 -7.01 1.74
N SER A 10 -28.25 -6.67 0.77
CA SER A 10 -28.33 -7.35 -0.52
C SER A 10 -27.09 -7.04 -1.33
N THR A 11 -26.33 -8.08 -1.63
CA THR A 11 -25.15 -8.02 -2.48
C THR A 11 -25.53 -8.42 -3.91
N TYR A 12 -25.15 -7.60 -4.89
CA TYR A 12 -25.45 -7.76 -6.30
C TYR A 12 -24.20 -8.10 -7.12
N THR A 13 -24.33 -9.09 -8.00
CA THR A 13 -23.31 -9.49 -8.97
C THR A 13 -23.51 -8.74 -10.28
N LEU A 14 -22.49 -8.08 -10.79
CA LEU A 14 -22.55 -7.32 -12.04
C LEU A 14 -22.08 -8.20 -13.22
N PRO A 15 -22.60 -8.01 -14.45
CA PRO A 15 -22.21 -8.82 -15.60
C PRO A 15 -20.83 -8.45 -16.15
N ASN A 16 -20.35 -7.25 -15.83
CA ASN A 16 -19.07 -6.67 -16.22
C ASN A 16 -18.66 -5.58 -15.21
N ARG A 17 -17.41 -5.11 -15.31
CA ARG A 17 -16.93 -3.98 -14.51
C ARG A 17 -17.67 -2.71 -14.97
N PRO A 18 -18.21 -1.88 -14.05
CA PRO A 18 -18.88 -0.66 -14.46
C PRO A 18 -17.91 0.32 -15.11
N VAL A 19 -18.36 1.01 -16.17
CA VAL A 19 -17.64 2.13 -16.78
C VAL A 19 -18.32 3.42 -16.35
N ASP A 20 -17.53 4.36 -15.84
CA ASP A 20 -18.01 5.68 -15.43
C ASP A 20 -18.49 6.48 -16.65
N VAL A 21 -19.77 6.88 -16.65
CA VAL A 21 -20.40 7.54 -17.80
C VAL A 21 -19.89 8.95 -18.09
N LEU A 22 -19.09 9.56 -17.21
CA LEU A 22 -18.53 10.89 -17.40
C LEU A 22 -17.10 10.84 -17.96
N SER A 23 -16.27 9.94 -17.42
CA SER A 23 -14.86 9.79 -17.80
C SER A 23 -14.59 8.70 -18.85
N GLY A 24 -15.53 7.78 -19.06
CA GLY A 24 -15.35 6.61 -19.93
C GLY A 24 -14.33 5.59 -19.40
N GLN A 25 -13.87 5.75 -18.16
CA GLN A 25 -12.92 4.85 -17.49
C GLN A 25 -13.66 3.77 -16.69
N GLU A 26 -13.06 2.60 -16.53
CA GLU A 26 -13.59 1.58 -15.62
C GLU A 26 -13.58 2.09 -14.17
N LEU A 27 -14.67 1.87 -13.44
CA LEU A 27 -14.75 2.19 -12.02
C LEU A 27 -13.86 1.21 -11.22
N PRO A 28 -12.89 1.71 -10.42
CA PRO A 28 -12.07 0.86 -9.57
C PRO A 28 -12.93 0.22 -8.46
N PRO A 29 -12.64 -1.03 -8.05
CA PRO A 29 -13.28 -1.67 -6.90
C PRO A 29 -12.97 -0.90 -5.61
N GLY A 30 -13.93 -0.88 -4.67
CA GLY A 30 -13.77 -0.17 -3.39
C GLY A 30 -15.07 0.28 -2.73
N ARG A 31 -15.00 0.82 -1.50
CA ARG A 31 -16.10 1.62 -0.91
C ARG A 31 -16.22 3.04 -1.52
N GLY A 32 -16.02 3.17 -2.83
CA GLY A 32 -16.57 4.30 -3.56
C GLY A 32 -18.09 4.17 -3.60
N ILE A 33 -18.83 5.25 -3.36
CA ILE A 33 -20.28 5.24 -3.60
C ILE A 33 -20.48 5.30 -5.11
N ILE A 34 -20.86 4.18 -5.71
CA ILE A 34 -21.20 4.09 -7.13
C ILE A 34 -22.72 4.17 -7.26
N PHE A 35 -23.20 5.12 -8.05
CA PHE A 35 -24.56 5.08 -8.55
C PHE A 35 -24.56 4.30 -9.85
N LEU A 36 -25.38 3.26 -9.97
CA LEU A 36 -25.68 2.60 -11.24
C LEU A 36 -27.12 2.10 -11.29
N THR A 37 -27.60 1.79 -12.49
CA THR A 37 -28.85 1.09 -12.73
C THR A 37 -28.54 -0.38 -13.02
N CYS A 38 -28.94 -1.29 -12.14
CA CYS A 38 -28.83 -2.74 -12.33
C CYS A 38 -30.15 -3.30 -12.86
N PHE A 39 -30.11 -4.02 -13.98
CA PHE A 39 -31.27 -4.73 -14.51
C PHE A 39 -31.26 -6.16 -13.99
N LEU A 40 -32.29 -6.57 -13.26
CA LEU A 40 -32.42 -7.93 -12.74
C LEU A 40 -33.33 -8.76 -13.66
N PRO A 41 -33.00 -10.03 -13.96
CA PRO A 41 -33.85 -10.90 -14.77
C PRO A 41 -35.18 -11.27 -14.08
N ASN A 42 -35.25 -11.16 -12.75
CA ASN A 42 -36.45 -11.30 -11.94
C ASN A 42 -36.24 -10.67 -10.54
N ALA A 43 -37.30 -10.50 -9.77
CA ALA A 43 -37.28 -9.78 -8.49
C ALA A 43 -36.49 -10.47 -7.35
N SER A 44 -36.16 -11.76 -7.47
CA SER A 44 -35.36 -12.51 -6.49
C SER A 44 -33.89 -12.66 -6.90
N SER A 45 -33.52 -12.25 -8.11
CA SER A 45 -32.14 -12.33 -8.58
C SER A 45 -31.26 -11.29 -7.89
N THR A 46 -30.07 -11.71 -7.48
CA THR A 46 -28.96 -10.82 -7.09
C THR A 46 -27.98 -10.57 -8.25
N THR A 47 -28.16 -11.22 -9.40
CA THR A 47 -27.27 -11.04 -10.56
C THR A 47 -27.91 -10.09 -11.56
N CYS A 48 -27.23 -8.97 -11.83
CA CYS A 48 -27.60 -8.02 -12.86
C CYS A 48 -27.36 -8.64 -14.25
N SER A 49 -28.37 -8.66 -15.12
CA SER A 49 -28.23 -9.05 -16.53
C SER A 49 -27.60 -7.93 -17.37
N ASN A 50 -27.76 -6.68 -16.96
CA ASN A 50 -27.14 -5.50 -17.57
C ASN A 50 -26.92 -4.40 -16.51
N ILE A 51 -26.02 -3.46 -16.79
CA ILE A 51 -25.81 -2.23 -15.99
C ILE A 51 -25.76 -0.99 -16.89
N THR A 52 -26.33 0.12 -16.42
CA THR A 52 -26.22 1.44 -17.07
C THR A 52 -26.06 2.56 -16.05
N ASN A 53 -25.78 3.79 -16.52
CA ASN A 53 -25.68 5.00 -15.70
C ASN A 53 -24.66 4.94 -14.55
N ALA A 54 -23.66 4.05 -14.67
CA ALA A 54 -22.63 3.88 -13.67
C ALA A 54 -21.78 5.15 -13.55
N ARG A 55 -21.71 5.72 -12.34
CA ARG A 55 -20.81 6.83 -12.03
C ARG A 55 -20.32 6.75 -10.60
N MET A 56 -19.10 7.21 -10.36
CA MET A 56 -18.62 7.44 -9.00
C MET A 56 -19.28 8.71 -8.43
N VAL A 57 -20.06 8.56 -7.36
CA VAL A 57 -20.68 9.68 -6.63
C VAL A 57 -19.75 10.16 -5.52
N GLN A 58 -19.04 9.24 -4.89
CA GLN A 58 -17.99 9.54 -3.90
C GLN A 58 -16.86 8.54 -4.07
N ALA A 59 -15.62 9.03 -4.08
CA ALA A 59 -14.47 8.16 -4.21
C ALA A 59 -14.15 7.40 -2.92
N ALA A 60 -13.44 6.30 -3.14
CA ALA A 60 -12.66 5.53 -2.19
C ALA A 60 -11.69 6.44 -1.40
N MET A 61 -12.17 7.11 -0.35
CA MET A 61 -11.33 8.00 0.44
C MET A 61 -10.46 7.22 1.43
N PRO A 62 -9.18 7.60 1.62
CA PRO A 62 -8.37 7.08 2.71
C PRO A 62 -9.04 7.41 4.04
N THR A 63 -9.28 6.38 4.83
CA THR A 63 -9.86 6.55 6.16
C THR A 63 -8.72 6.76 7.15
N GLN A 64 -8.73 7.87 7.90
CA GLN A 64 -7.79 8.03 9.01
C GLN A 64 -8.07 6.94 10.06
N THR A 65 -7.06 6.17 10.39
CA THR A 65 -7.17 4.99 11.27
C THR A 65 -6.60 5.29 12.64
N THR A 66 -7.09 6.38 13.24
CA THR A 66 -6.67 6.81 14.57
C THR A 66 -7.52 6.16 15.66
N ASN A 67 -6.88 5.41 16.55
CA ASN A 67 -7.48 4.73 17.71
C ASN A 67 -8.53 3.68 17.32
N ILE A 68 -8.27 2.92 16.26
CA ILE A 68 -9.14 1.83 15.82
C ILE A 68 -8.63 0.48 16.34
N THR A 69 -9.56 -0.40 16.67
CA THR A 69 -9.29 -1.80 17.04
C THR A 69 -9.92 -2.72 16.00
N LEU A 70 -9.12 -3.59 15.39
CA LEU A 70 -9.56 -4.55 14.38
C LEU A 70 -9.94 -5.86 15.04
N SER A 71 -11.23 -6.19 15.09
CA SER A 71 -11.70 -7.56 15.26
C SER A 71 -11.60 -8.27 13.91
N MET A 72 -10.84 -9.38 13.84
CA MET A 72 -10.54 -10.04 12.57
C MET A 72 -10.82 -11.54 12.59
N LEU A 73 -11.38 -12.04 11.48
CA LEU A 73 -11.57 -13.46 11.22
C LEU A 73 -10.69 -13.87 10.03
N VAL A 74 -9.88 -14.91 10.21
CA VAL A 74 -9.05 -15.48 9.14
C VAL A 74 -9.59 -16.87 8.77
N MET A 75 -10.08 -17.03 7.55
CA MET A 75 -10.52 -18.29 6.98
C MET A 75 -9.40 -18.92 6.15
N VAL A 76 -8.91 -20.07 6.60
CA VAL A 76 -7.98 -20.89 5.84
C VAL A 76 -8.78 -21.83 4.95
N VAL A 77 -8.79 -21.54 3.66
CA VAL A 77 -9.63 -22.23 2.69
C VAL A 77 -8.91 -23.47 2.17
N SER A 78 -9.62 -24.59 2.21
CA SER A 78 -9.19 -25.87 1.62
C SER A 78 -10.29 -26.42 0.73
N LEU A 79 -9.91 -27.15 -0.32
CA LEU A 79 -10.84 -27.70 -1.31
C LEU A 79 -11.05 -29.18 -1.05
N SER A 80 -12.31 -29.59 -0.89
CA SER A 80 -12.73 -30.99 -0.99
C SER A 80 -12.92 -31.39 -2.45
N ASN A 81 -12.77 -32.68 -2.76
CA ASN A 81 -12.85 -33.19 -4.13
C ASN A 81 -14.24 -32.94 -4.73
N SER A 82 -14.30 -32.61 -6.03
CA SER A 82 -15.57 -32.45 -6.76
C SER A 82 -15.48 -33.02 -8.18
N SER A 83 -16.57 -32.96 -8.94
CA SER A 83 -16.57 -33.26 -10.38
C SER A 83 -15.81 -32.25 -11.23
N GLU A 84 -15.48 -31.07 -10.68
CA GLU A 84 -14.82 -29.98 -11.39
C GLU A 84 -13.30 -29.96 -11.16
N CYS A 85 -12.85 -30.28 -9.95
CA CYS A 85 -11.43 -30.30 -9.62
C CYS A 85 -11.09 -31.09 -8.34
N ASN A 86 -9.81 -31.49 -8.28
CA ASN A 86 -9.25 -32.27 -7.18
C ASN A 86 -9.19 -31.47 -5.87
N SER A 87 -9.23 -32.18 -4.74
CA SER A 87 -8.98 -31.61 -3.42
C SER A 87 -7.62 -30.92 -3.30
N ARG A 88 -7.56 -29.88 -2.48
CA ARG A 88 -6.33 -29.13 -2.15
C ARG A 88 -6.33 -28.76 -0.67
N GLY A 89 -5.25 -29.04 0.04
CA GLY A 89 -5.06 -28.56 1.42
C GLY A 89 -4.98 -27.03 1.47
N GLY A 90 -5.33 -26.46 2.62
CA GLY A 90 -5.02 -25.07 2.95
C GLY A 90 -3.69 -24.98 3.72
N ALA A 91 -3.35 -23.77 4.16
CA ALA A 91 -2.26 -23.56 5.12
C ALA A 91 -2.56 -24.26 6.47
N ASN A 92 -1.55 -24.37 7.34
CA ASN A 92 -1.77 -24.81 8.71
C ASN A 92 -2.41 -23.66 9.52
N VAL A 93 -3.60 -23.91 10.10
CA VAL A 93 -4.34 -22.95 10.94
C VAL A 93 -3.51 -22.45 12.11
N THR A 94 -2.74 -23.33 12.77
CA THR A 94 -1.88 -22.98 13.90
C THR A 94 -0.72 -22.07 13.47
N ASP A 95 -0.12 -22.32 12.30
CA ASP A 95 0.97 -21.50 11.79
C ASP A 95 0.48 -20.11 11.37
N VAL A 96 -0.70 -20.02 10.75
CA VAL A 96 -1.37 -18.75 10.46
C VAL A 96 -1.69 -18.00 11.75
N GLN A 97 -2.30 -18.67 12.76
CA GLN A 97 -2.59 -18.04 14.05
C GLN A 97 -1.33 -17.55 14.77
N ASN A 98 -0.26 -18.33 14.73
CA ASN A 98 1.05 -17.95 15.25
C ASN A 98 1.63 -16.74 14.52
N ALA A 99 1.49 -16.63 13.19
CA ALA A 99 1.98 -15.48 12.42
C ALA A 99 1.35 -14.15 12.90
N PHE A 100 0.06 -14.15 13.25
CA PHE A 100 -0.63 -12.99 13.83
C PHE A 100 -0.27 -12.73 15.30
N LEU A 101 -0.32 -13.76 16.15
CA LEU A 101 -0.36 -13.59 17.61
C LEU A 101 0.97 -13.75 18.35
N ARG A 102 1.98 -14.44 17.78
CA ARG A 102 3.27 -14.65 18.45
C ARG A 102 3.96 -13.31 18.75
N PRO A 103 4.90 -13.24 19.72
CA PRO A 103 5.69 -12.04 19.93
C PRO A 103 6.41 -11.59 18.65
N ASN A 104 6.25 -10.32 18.28
CA ASN A 104 6.69 -9.73 17.00
C ASN A 104 5.96 -10.26 15.76
N GLY A 105 4.78 -10.88 15.95
CA GLY A 105 3.82 -11.24 14.91
C GLY A 105 3.08 -10.02 14.35
N TYR A 106 2.03 -10.24 13.57
CA TYR A 106 1.34 -9.14 12.85
C TYR A 106 0.64 -8.17 13.80
N ALA A 107 0.06 -8.63 14.90
CA ALA A 107 -0.55 -7.74 15.89
C ALA A 107 0.46 -6.72 16.46
N ASP A 108 1.69 -7.16 16.77
CA ASP A 108 2.75 -6.27 17.27
C ASP A 108 3.33 -5.38 16.17
N TYR A 109 3.46 -5.91 14.95
CA TYR A 109 3.95 -5.18 13.79
C TYR A 109 3.04 -3.98 13.45
N PHE A 110 1.73 -4.20 13.38
CA PHE A 110 0.74 -3.14 13.18
C PHE A 110 0.68 -2.15 14.34
N TYR A 111 0.74 -2.64 15.59
CA TYR A 111 0.79 -1.78 16.77
C TYR A 111 2.02 -0.84 16.71
N ASN A 112 3.19 -1.39 16.41
CA ASN A 112 4.43 -0.63 16.36
C ASN A 112 4.48 0.37 15.19
N CYS A 113 4.05 -0.03 13.99
CA CYS A 113 4.02 0.88 12.83
C CYS A 113 2.97 2.00 12.95
N SER A 114 1.90 1.78 13.72
CA SER A 114 0.83 2.75 13.94
C SER A 114 0.96 3.58 15.22
N TYR A 115 2.02 3.36 16.01
CA TYR A 115 2.19 3.99 17.32
C TYR A 115 1.00 3.72 18.26
N GLY A 116 0.43 2.51 18.17
CA GLY A 116 -0.77 2.08 18.91
C GLY A 116 -2.11 2.63 18.40
N LYS A 117 -2.14 3.30 17.24
CA LYS A 117 -3.40 3.84 16.66
C LYS A 117 -4.23 2.79 15.92
N MET A 118 -3.62 1.74 15.41
CA MET A 118 -4.29 0.57 14.85
C MET A 118 -3.84 -0.66 15.65
N VAL A 119 -4.79 -1.28 16.35
CA VAL A 119 -4.54 -2.41 17.25
C VAL A 119 -5.39 -3.60 16.79
N PHE A 120 -4.87 -4.83 16.90
CA PHE A 120 -5.68 -6.03 16.67
C PHE A 120 -6.32 -6.47 17.98
N ASP A 121 -7.61 -6.77 17.96
CA ASP A 121 -8.27 -7.40 19.11
C ASP A 121 -7.79 -8.85 19.24
N ARG A 122 -6.79 -9.07 20.10
CA ARG A 122 -6.20 -10.38 20.36
C ARG A 122 -7.16 -11.37 21.03
N GLN A 123 -8.29 -10.92 21.59
CA GLN A 123 -9.29 -11.78 22.24
C GLN A 123 -10.37 -12.24 21.25
N ILE A 124 -10.79 -11.35 20.34
CA ILE A 124 -11.76 -11.66 19.29
C ILE A 124 -11.09 -12.31 18.06
N PHE A 125 -9.81 -12.04 17.81
CA PHE A 125 -9.07 -12.60 16.68
C PHE A 125 -9.19 -14.12 16.59
N LYS A 126 -9.62 -14.63 15.43
CA LYS A 126 -9.87 -16.05 15.22
C LYS A 126 -9.34 -16.51 13.86
N VAL A 127 -8.66 -17.66 13.85
CA VAL A 127 -8.34 -18.40 12.62
C VAL A 127 -9.17 -19.67 12.58
N VAL A 128 -9.73 -20.02 11.42
CA VAL A 128 -10.55 -21.22 11.22
C VAL A 128 -10.21 -21.90 9.91
N SER A 129 -10.31 -23.23 9.87
CA SER A 129 -10.33 -23.99 8.61
C SER A 129 -11.73 -23.94 8.01
N THR A 130 -11.83 -23.64 6.72
CA THR A 130 -13.06 -23.77 5.93
C THR A 130 -12.81 -24.73 4.78
N VAL A 131 -13.46 -25.90 4.81
CA VAL A 131 -13.43 -26.87 3.71
C VAL A 131 -14.59 -26.53 2.77
N VAL A 132 -14.31 -26.26 1.50
CA VAL A 132 -15.33 -25.93 0.49
C VAL A 132 -15.26 -26.94 -0.67
N PRO A 133 -16.36 -27.22 -1.38
CA PRO A 133 -16.31 -28.00 -2.62
C PRO A 133 -15.41 -27.33 -3.66
N CYS A 134 -14.51 -28.08 -4.29
CA CYS A 134 -13.69 -27.53 -5.37
C CYS A 134 -14.58 -27.08 -6.53
N SER A 135 -14.29 -25.92 -7.12
CA SER A 135 -14.98 -25.45 -8.33
C SER A 135 -14.03 -24.69 -9.26
N VAL A 136 -14.37 -24.67 -10.56
CA VAL A 136 -13.61 -23.96 -11.60
C VAL A 136 -13.48 -22.48 -11.27
N VAL A 137 -14.51 -21.84 -10.70
CA VAL A 137 -14.47 -20.41 -10.33
C VAL A 137 -13.51 -20.13 -9.17
N ILE A 138 -13.41 -21.05 -8.20
CA ILE A 138 -12.46 -20.93 -7.07
C ILE A 138 -11.02 -21.15 -7.56
N VAL A 139 -10.75 -22.19 -8.37
CA VAL A 139 -9.39 -22.43 -8.89
C VAL A 139 -8.97 -21.45 -9.99
N ARG A 140 -9.89 -20.64 -10.52
CA ARG A 140 -9.60 -19.44 -11.33
C ARG A 140 -9.46 -18.17 -10.49
N CYS A 141 -9.34 -18.30 -9.18
CA CYS A 141 -9.08 -17.22 -8.23
C CYS A 141 -10.14 -16.12 -8.19
N SER A 142 -11.43 -16.46 -8.40
CA SER A 142 -12.52 -15.52 -8.11
C SER A 142 -12.61 -15.28 -6.60
N GLU A 143 -12.18 -14.10 -6.19
CA GLU A 143 -12.14 -13.59 -4.83
C GLU A 143 -13.53 -13.58 -4.17
N ASP A 144 -14.53 -13.14 -4.92
CA ASP A 144 -15.96 -13.15 -4.55
C ASP A 144 -16.47 -14.60 -4.31
N ALA A 145 -16.08 -15.56 -5.16
CA ALA A 145 -16.49 -16.96 -5.02
C ALA A 145 -15.78 -17.66 -3.85
N ILE A 146 -14.48 -17.40 -3.66
CA ILE A 146 -13.70 -17.89 -2.50
C ILE A 146 -14.32 -17.38 -1.20
N ALA A 147 -14.61 -16.08 -1.13
CA ALA A 147 -15.18 -15.44 0.05
C ALA A 147 -16.56 -16.02 0.38
N THR A 148 -17.46 -16.07 -0.61
CA THR A 148 -18.82 -16.61 -0.44
C THR A 148 -18.80 -18.07 0.00
N ALA A 149 -18.02 -18.93 -0.65
CA ALA A 149 -17.95 -20.35 -0.34
C ALA A 149 -17.41 -20.63 1.08
N ALA A 150 -16.39 -19.88 1.50
CA ALA A 150 -15.80 -20.00 2.83
C ALA A 150 -16.76 -19.50 3.93
N GLN A 151 -17.39 -18.33 3.73
CA GLN A 151 -18.36 -17.79 4.68
C GLN A 151 -19.55 -18.72 4.92
N LEU A 152 -20.03 -19.41 3.88
CA LEU A 152 -21.14 -20.36 3.98
C LEU A 152 -20.86 -21.56 4.90
N GLN A 153 -19.59 -21.87 5.23
CA GLN A 153 -19.24 -22.94 6.18
C GLN A 153 -19.35 -22.50 7.65
N LEU A 154 -19.31 -21.20 7.92
CA LEU A 154 -19.19 -20.65 9.28
C LEU A 154 -20.42 -20.75 10.18
N PRO A 155 -21.68 -20.71 9.68
CA PRO A 155 -22.86 -20.90 10.52
C PRO A 155 -22.87 -22.25 11.26
N ALA A 156 -22.37 -23.31 10.64
CA ALA A 156 -22.23 -24.63 11.27
C ALA A 156 -21.25 -24.63 12.46
N ALA A 157 -20.27 -23.72 12.46
CA ALA A 157 -19.34 -23.49 13.56
C ALA A 157 -19.83 -22.42 14.56
N GLY A 158 -21.06 -21.92 14.42
CA GLY A 158 -21.64 -20.86 15.26
C GLY A 158 -21.01 -19.47 15.05
N ILE A 159 -20.22 -19.27 13.98
CA ILE A 159 -19.46 -18.03 13.74
C ILE A 159 -20.28 -17.08 12.88
N LYS A 160 -20.51 -15.86 13.39
CA LYS A 160 -21.20 -14.78 12.66
C LYS A 160 -20.16 -13.84 12.03
N VAL A 161 -20.02 -13.88 10.71
CA VAL A 161 -19.05 -13.06 9.95
C VAL A 161 -19.17 -11.57 10.29
N GLY A 162 -20.39 -11.04 10.33
CA GLY A 162 -20.66 -9.63 10.64
C GLY A 162 -20.34 -9.17 12.08
N SER A 163 -19.78 -10.03 12.94
CA SER A 163 -19.22 -9.61 14.24
C SER A 163 -17.75 -9.19 14.15
N TYR A 164 -17.09 -9.40 13.01
CA TYR A 164 -15.71 -9.03 12.76
C TYR A 164 -15.66 -7.79 11.85
N SER A 165 -14.76 -6.87 12.18
CA SER A 165 -14.51 -5.67 11.38
C SER A 165 -13.81 -5.98 10.05
N HIS A 166 -12.99 -7.03 10.02
CA HIS A 166 -12.19 -7.45 8.87
C HIS A 166 -12.21 -8.96 8.70
N VAL A 167 -12.16 -9.43 7.46
CA VAL A 167 -12.29 -10.84 7.09
C VAL A 167 -11.23 -11.21 6.06
N LEU A 168 -10.32 -12.10 6.44
CA LEU A 168 -9.16 -12.49 5.65
C LEU A 168 -9.32 -13.91 5.12
N TYR A 169 -8.92 -14.16 3.88
CA TYR A 169 -8.98 -15.48 3.24
C TYR A 169 -7.58 -15.95 2.86
N VAL A 170 -7.18 -17.12 3.39
CA VAL A 170 -5.95 -17.78 2.97
C VAL A 170 -6.31 -18.84 1.94
N LEU A 171 -5.81 -18.67 0.71
CA LEU A 171 -6.14 -19.52 -0.43
C LEU A 171 -5.60 -20.95 -0.26
N PRO A 172 -6.23 -21.94 -0.90
CA PRO A 172 -5.70 -23.30 -1.02
C PRO A 172 -4.27 -23.34 -1.57
N ASN A 173 -3.49 -24.33 -1.12
CA ASN A 173 -2.09 -24.49 -1.47
C ASN A 173 -1.90 -24.62 -2.99
N GLY A 174 -0.85 -23.99 -3.51
CA GLY A 174 -0.49 -24.05 -4.94
C GLY A 174 -1.41 -23.25 -5.87
N LEU A 175 -2.07 -22.18 -5.38
CA LEU A 175 -2.82 -21.24 -6.23
C LEU A 175 -2.06 -19.95 -6.58
N ALA A 176 -0.92 -19.65 -5.95
CA ALA A 176 -0.18 -18.40 -6.18
C ALA A 176 0.16 -18.14 -7.66
N THR A 177 0.67 -19.14 -8.36
CA THR A 177 0.97 -19.07 -9.80
C THR A 177 -0.28 -18.96 -10.68
N THR A 178 -1.46 -19.33 -10.18
CA THR A 178 -2.72 -19.29 -10.91
C THR A 178 -3.43 -17.95 -10.74
N CYS A 179 -3.32 -17.32 -9.57
CA CYS A 179 -3.95 -16.04 -9.30
C CYS A 179 -3.16 -14.85 -9.86
N GLY A 180 -1.82 -14.98 -9.99
CA GLY A 180 -0.96 -13.91 -10.49
C GLY A 180 -0.66 -12.81 -9.47
N TRP A 181 -1.18 -12.95 -8.25
CA TRP A 181 -0.96 -12.07 -7.09
C TRP A 181 -0.72 -12.92 -5.84
N VAL A 182 -0.02 -12.34 -4.85
CA VAL A 182 0.29 -12.99 -3.56
C VAL A 182 -0.60 -12.48 -2.42
N GLY A 183 -1.07 -11.24 -2.56
CA GLY A 183 -2.11 -10.62 -1.75
C GLY A 183 -3.11 -9.90 -2.66
N LEU A 184 -4.33 -9.68 -2.17
CA LEU A 184 -5.36 -8.84 -2.78
C LEU A 184 -6.21 -8.23 -1.66
N GLY A 185 -6.56 -6.95 -1.75
CA GLY A 185 -7.37 -6.25 -0.76
C GLY A 185 -8.49 -5.43 -1.40
N GLU A 186 -9.66 -5.38 -0.75
CA GLU A 186 -10.69 -4.39 -1.09
C GLU A 186 -10.16 -2.97 -0.85
N PHE A 187 -10.42 -2.04 -1.77
CA PHE A 187 -9.76 -0.73 -1.77
C PHE A 187 -10.73 0.48 -1.75
N PRO A 188 -11.08 1.08 -0.60
CA PRO A 188 -11.11 0.51 0.74
C PRO A 188 -12.20 -0.56 0.86
N GLY A 189 -12.26 -1.18 2.04
CA GLY A 189 -13.16 -2.28 2.33
C GLY A 189 -12.93 -2.85 3.71
N SER A 190 -12.99 -4.16 3.81
CA SER A 190 -12.81 -4.95 5.03
C SER A 190 -12.34 -6.38 4.74
N GLN A 191 -12.15 -6.75 3.46
CA GLN A 191 -11.72 -8.08 3.04
C GLN A 191 -10.35 -8.07 2.36
N SER A 192 -9.58 -9.12 2.61
CA SER A 192 -8.27 -9.37 1.99
C SER A 192 -8.09 -10.86 1.71
N TRP A 193 -7.41 -11.20 0.62
CA TRP A 193 -7.08 -12.56 0.20
C TRP A 193 -5.57 -12.71 0.10
N PHE A 194 -5.07 -13.89 0.48
CA PHE A 194 -3.63 -14.17 0.55
C PHE A 194 -3.33 -15.55 0.03
N THR A 195 -2.21 -15.70 -0.70
CA THR A 195 -1.66 -17.02 -0.99
C THR A 195 -1.14 -17.67 0.30
N SER A 196 -1.12 -19.00 0.33
CA SER A 196 -0.78 -19.84 1.50
C SER A 196 0.72 -20.02 1.71
N ASP A 197 1.54 -19.05 1.29
CA ASP A 197 2.99 -19.16 1.19
C ASP A 197 3.73 -17.96 1.83
N THR A 198 5.06 -17.99 1.72
CA THR A 198 6.00 -17.00 2.27
C THR A 198 5.88 -15.59 1.67
N SER A 199 5.21 -15.45 0.52
CA SER A 199 4.96 -14.17 -0.14
C SER A 199 3.54 -13.65 0.10
N GLY A 200 2.58 -14.54 0.38
CA GLY A 200 1.22 -14.22 0.81
C GLY A 200 1.10 -14.07 2.33
N ILE A 201 0.31 -14.94 2.97
CA ILE A 201 -0.10 -14.82 4.38
C ILE A 201 1.07 -14.86 5.36
N PHE A 202 2.23 -15.40 4.99
CA PHE A 202 3.42 -15.45 5.82
C PHE A 202 4.41 -14.28 5.59
N SER A 203 4.04 -13.31 4.74
CA SER A 203 4.76 -12.04 4.51
C SER A 203 4.14 -10.90 5.32
N LYS A 204 4.96 -10.16 6.07
CA LYS A 204 4.50 -9.00 6.86
C LYS A 204 4.12 -7.82 6.00
N GLY A 205 4.94 -7.53 4.98
CA GLY A 205 4.69 -6.48 4.00
C GLY A 205 3.33 -6.70 3.34
N THR A 206 3.12 -7.89 2.78
CA THR A 206 1.87 -8.27 2.10
C THR A 206 0.66 -8.18 3.04
N VAL A 207 0.70 -8.75 4.24
CA VAL A 207 -0.42 -8.65 5.20
C VAL A 207 -0.70 -7.21 5.63
N MET A 208 0.32 -6.36 5.69
CA MET A 208 0.13 -4.93 5.93
C MET A 208 -0.44 -4.20 4.70
N GLN A 209 0.06 -4.48 3.51
CA GLN A 209 -0.43 -3.93 2.24
C GLN A 209 -1.93 -4.16 2.07
N GLU A 210 -2.39 -5.41 2.10
CA GLU A 210 -3.79 -5.73 1.79
C GLU A 210 -4.79 -5.25 2.84
N ILE A 211 -4.36 -5.11 4.10
CA ILE A 211 -5.16 -4.49 5.16
C ILE A 211 -5.15 -2.96 5.01
N LEU A 212 -4.03 -2.34 4.61
CA LEU A 212 -3.98 -0.89 4.39
C LEU A 212 -4.70 -0.45 3.10
N HIS A 213 -4.83 -1.34 2.11
CA HIS A 213 -5.78 -1.17 1.02
C HIS A 213 -7.22 -1.03 1.54
N ASN A 214 -7.64 -1.82 2.55
CA ASN A 214 -8.96 -1.68 3.17
C ASN A 214 -9.21 -0.29 3.79
N PHE A 215 -8.16 0.51 4.02
CA PHE A 215 -8.24 1.90 4.50
C PHE A 215 -7.91 2.96 3.45
N GLY A 216 -7.78 2.59 2.17
CA GLY A 216 -7.63 3.53 1.06
C GLY A 216 -6.20 4.02 0.82
N LEU A 217 -5.18 3.25 1.22
CA LEU A 217 -3.81 3.45 0.71
C LEU A 217 -3.59 2.73 -0.62
N TYR A 218 -2.92 3.42 -1.55
CA TYR A 218 -2.52 2.90 -2.85
C TYR A 218 -1.11 2.30 -2.80
N HIS A 219 -0.70 1.60 -3.85
CA HIS A 219 0.65 1.05 -3.96
C HIS A 219 1.73 2.15 -3.89
N GLY A 220 2.89 1.77 -3.37
CA GLY A 220 4.11 2.55 -3.39
C GLY A 220 4.84 2.37 -4.71
N TRP A 221 5.40 3.46 -5.21
CA TRP A 221 6.07 3.55 -6.51
C TRP A 221 7.55 3.89 -6.33
N ARG A 222 8.36 3.59 -7.34
CA ARG A 222 9.73 4.10 -7.44
C ARG A 222 10.10 4.27 -8.91
N ASN A 223 10.70 5.40 -9.28
CA ASN A 223 11.11 5.69 -10.66
C ASN A 223 9.99 5.52 -11.71
N GLY A 224 8.72 5.74 -11.33
CA GLY A 224 7.56 5.53 -12.21
C GLY A 224 7.12 4.06 -12.39
N VAL A 225 7.67 3.14 -11.60
CA VAL A 225 7.28 1.72 -11.56
C VAL A 225 6.56 1.43 -10.24
N GLU A 226 5.40 0.76 -10.34
CA GLU A 226 4.60 0.32 -9.19
C GLU A 226 5.35 -0.78 -8.41
N TYR A 227 5.11 -0.92 -7.11
CA TYR A 227 5.69 -1.92 -6.21
C TYR A 227 7.21 -1.86 -5.95
N GLU A 228 7.99 -1.11 -6.74
CA GLU A 228 9.45 -0.96 -6.59
C GLU A 228 9.91 -0.10 -5.38
N ASP A 229 8.99 0.35 -4.52
CA ASP A 229 9.32 0.93 -3.22
C ASP A 229 9.48 -0.15 -2.13
N TYR A 230 10.70 -0.68 -2.03
CA TYR A 230 11.08 -1.62 -0.96
C TYR A 230 11.17 -0.98 0.44
N SER A 231 10.88 0.32 0.61
CA SER A 231 10.93 1.05 1.89
C SER A 231 9.58 1.18 2.60
N THR A 232 8.50 0.66 2.01
CA THR A 232 7.16 0.62 2.61
C THR A 232 6.46 -0.70 2.30
N ALA A 233 5.59 -1.13 3.21
CA ALA A 233 4.63 -2.21 2.97
C ALA A 233 3.71 -1.95 1.77
N MET A 234 3.46 -0.70 1.38
CA MET A 234 2.63 -0.42 0.20
C MET A 234 3.35 -0.69 -1.14
N GLY A 235 4.68 -0.84 -1.14
CA GLY A 235 5.45 -1.26 -2.29
C GLY A 235 5.73 -2.75 -2.19
N THR A 236 6.94 -3.13 -1.78
CA THR A 236 7.30 -4.55 -1.52
C THR A 236 8.15 -4.73 -0.25
N GLY A 237 8.24 -3.69 0.59
CA GLY A 237 9.03 -3.72 1.82
C GLY A 237 8.35 -4.50 2.96
N ASN A 238 9.12 -5.28 3.71
CA ASN A 238 8.71 -5.78 5.02
C ASN A 238 8.95 -4.69 6.09
N SER A 239 8.35 -3.52 5.91
CA SER A 239 8.62 -2.30 6.67
C SER A 239 7.36 -1.46 6.84
N CYS A 240 7.33 -0.60 7.86
CA CYS A 240 6.20 0.29 8.12
C CYS A 240 5.88 1.21 6.93
N PRO A 241 4.68 1.82 6.89
CA PRO A 241 4.30 2.76 5.84
C PRO A 241 5.27 3.92 5.71
N SER A 242 5.37 4.48 4.49
CA SER A 242 6.19 5.65 4.20
C SER A 242 5.66 6.91 4.91
N ALA A 243 6.46 7.97 4.98
CA ALA A 243 6.05 9.23 5.60
C ALA A 243 4.69 9.79 5.11
N PRO A 244 4.41 9.91 3.79
CA PRO A 244 3.10 10.36 3.33
C PRO A 244 1.97 9.39 3.65
N GLU A 245 2.21 8.07 3.67
CA GLU A 245 1.21 7.08 4.06
C GLU A 245 0.88 7.18 5.57
N LEU A 246 1.89 7.33 6.43
CA LEU A 246 1.72 7.58 7.86
C LEU A 246 0.91 8.86 8.12
N TRP A 247 1.12 9.91 7.33
CA TRP A 247 0.33 11.13 7.40
C TRP A 247 -1.11 10.91 6.91
N ARG A 248 -1.30 10.21 5.79
CA ARG A 248 -2.62 9.93 5.19
C ARG A 248 -3.50 9.07 6.11
N LEU A 249 -2.91 8.09 6.80
CA LEU A 249 -3.57 7.29 7.85
C LEU A 249 -3.83 8.05 9.16
N GLY A 250 -3.26 9.25 9.33
CA GLY A 250 -3.27 9.99 10.60
C GLY A 250 -2.42 9.34 11.70
N TRP A 251 -1.46 8.48 11.33
CA TRP A 251 -0.58 7.76 12.25
C TRP A 251 0.50 8.67 12.85
N ALA A 252 1.11 9.53 12.04
CA ALA A 252 2.07 10.51 12.51
C ALA A 252 1.93 11.86 11.79
N THR A 253 2.28 12.96 12.46
CA THR A 253 2.24 14.32 11.88
C THR A 253 3.63 14.80 11.43
N PRO A 254 3.69 15.76 10.49
CA PRO A 254 4.89 16.54 10.25
C PRO A 254 5.42 17.23 11.51
N LEU A 255 6.75 17.35 11.56
CA LEU A 255 7.54 18.24 12.41
C LEU A 255 7.38 19.68 11.93
N GLU A 256 7.38 19.87 10.61
CA GLU A 256 7.29 21.15 9.93
C GLU A 256 6.55 20.96 8.59
N GLN A 257 5.81 22.00 8.17
CA GLN A 257 5.24 22.10 6.83
C GLN A 257 5.84 23.33 6.13
N LEU A 258 6.63 23.08 5.08
CA LEU A 258 7.39 24.10 4.36
C LEU A 258 6.69 24.48 3.05
N ASN A 259 6.46 25.78 2.85
CA ASN A 259 5.98 26.36 1.61
C ASN A 259 6.61 27.76 1.42
N SER A 260 6.21 28.49 0.38
CA SER A 260 6.76 29.81 0.04
C SER A 260 6.65 30.85 1.16
N SER A 261 5.69 30.69 2.07
CA SER A 261 5.47 31.59 3.22
C SER A 261 6.23 31.17 4.49
N SER A 262 6.46 29.87 4.72
CA SER A 262 7.13 29.34 5.93
C SER A 262 8.61 28.98 5.73
N PHE A 263 9.10 29.06 4.49
CA PHE A 263 10.47 28.73 4.12
C PHE A 263 11.13 29.90 3.38
N ALA A 264 12.12 30.56 3.97
CA ALA A 264 12.82 31.67 3.33
C ALA A 264 13.57 31.21 2.06
N LEU A 265 13.68 32.10 1.07
CA LEU A 265 14.46 31.87 -0.15
C LEU A 265 15.95 32.01 0.15
N ALA A 266 16.81 31.26 -0.56
CA ALA A 266 18.28 31.36 -0.51
C ALA A 266 18.89 31.24 0.90
N THR A 267 18.15 30.62 1.83
CA THR A 267 18.48 30.58 3.26
C THR A 267 18.35 29.15 3.78
N TYR A 268 19.41 28.64 4.41
CA TYR A 268 19.38 27.33 5.06
C TYR A 268 18.53 27.33 6.34
N ARG A 269 17.63 26.34 6.45
CA ARG A 269 16.87 26.01 7.66
C ARG A 269 17.21 24.59 8.09
N THR A 270 17.56 24.42 9.37
CA THR A 270 18.07 23.15 9.92
C THR A 270 17.08 22.56 10.91
N PHE A 271 16.92 21.23 10.85
CA PHE A 271 16.00 20.44 11.66
C PHE A 271 16.74 19.27 12.30
N THR A 272 16.38 18.93 13.54
CA THR A 272 16.73 17.62 14.13
C THR A 272 15.55 16.70 13.88
N MET A 273 15.72 15.71 13.02
CA MET A 273 14.67 14.77 12.66
C MET A 273 14.82 13.46 13.44
N PRO A 274 13.82 13.06 14.25
CA PRO A 274 13.81 11.75 14.88
C PRO A 274 13.47 10.66 13.87
N ALA A 275 13.94 9.45 14.13
CA ALA A 275 13.53 8.26 13.38
C ALA A 275 12.02 8.04 13.54
N THR A 276 11.36 7.56 12.49
CA THR A 276 9.91 7.31 12.46
C THR A 276 9.43 6.55 13.69
N TYR A 277 10.11 5.46 14.05
CA TYR A 277 9.75 4.61 15.18
C TYR A 277 9.77 5.29 16.57
N LEU A 278 10.42 6.46 16.73
CA LEU A 278 10.58 7.13 18.02
C LEU A 278 9.50 8.17 18.35
N GLY A 279 9.05 8.96 17.38
CA GLY A 279 8.36 10.23 17.67
C GLY A 279 6.94 10.08 18.24
N GLY A 280 6.46 8.85 18.42
CA GLY A 280 5.03 8.58 18.57
C GLY A 280 4.27 9.23 17.40
N PRO A 281 3.05 9.76 17.64
CA PRO A 281 2.23 10.29 16.57
C PRO A 281 2.59 11.70 16.09
N LYS A 282 3.73 12.30 16.50
CA LYS A 282 4.05 13.71 16.20
C LYS A 282 5.52 13.92 15.82
N GLY A 283 5.76 14.68 14.75
CA GLY A 283 7.07 15.28 14.49
C GLY A 283 8.11 14.37 13.84
N VAL A 284 7.71 13.35 13.08
CA VAL A 284 8.64 12.35 12.50
C VAL A 284 9.04 12.59 11.04
N MET A 285 8.49 13.62 10.41
CA MET A 285 8.67 13.90 8.98
C MET A 285 8.63 15.40 8.70
N ILE A 286 9.22 15.85 7.59
CA ILE A 286 9.00 17.20 7.05
C ILE A 286 8.16 17.08 5.79
N LYS A 287 7.06 17.82 5.70
CA LYS A 287 6.28 17.98 4.46
C LYS A 287 6.72 19.26 3.77
N ILE A 288 6.94 19.21 2.47
CA ILE A 288 7.28 20.38 1.65
C ILE A 288 6.27 20.49 0.51
N GLN A 289 5.64 21.66 0.43
CA GLN A 289 4.78 22.08 -0.66
C GLN A 289 5.55 23.12 -1.49
N PRO A 290 6.23 22.72 -2.58
CA PRO A 290 7.02 23.62 -3.41
C PRO A 290 6.12 24.47 -4.34
N ASP A 291 5.23 25.26 -3.74
CA ASP A 291 4.34 26.26 -4.35
C ASP A 291 5.08 27.43 -5.01
N TRP A 292 6.40 27.52 -4.82
CA TRP A 292 7.32 28.44 -5.50
C TRP A 292 7.77 27.97 -6.90
N LEU A 293 7.25 26.83 -7.38
CA LEU A 293 7.48 26.33 -8.73
C LEU A 293 6.36 26.79 -9.66
N ASP A 294 6.72 27.25 -10.86
CA ASP A 294 5.78 27.71 -11.88
C ASP A 294 4.76 26.62 -12.28
N PHE A 295 5.12 25.34 -12.10
CA PHE A 295 4.28 24.16 -12.35
C PHE A 295 4.32 23.16 -11.18
N TYR A 296 3.91 23.62 -9.99
CA TYR A 296 3.79 22.80 -8.78
C TYR A 296 2.74 21.68 -8.92
N THR A 297 3.21 20.42 -9.04
CA THR A 297 2.37 19.21 -9.20
C THR A 297 2.63 18.13 -8.16
N LYS A 298 3.67 18.28 -7.32
CA LYS A 298 4.15 17.26 -6.39
C LYS A 298 4.56 17.86 -5.05
N ASN A 299 4.16 17.19 -3.96
CA ASN A 299 4.67 17.42 -2.61
C ASN A 299 5.83 16.48 -2.29
N LEU A 300 6.71 16.91 -1.38
CA LEU A 300 7.79 16.08 -0.86
C LEU A 300 7.58 15.76 0.63
N TYR A 301 7.99 14.56 1.02
CA TYR A 301 8.04 14.12 2.41
C TYR A 301 9.41 13.56 2.71
N LEU A 302 10.03 14.04 3.78
CA LEU A 302 11.34 13.62 4.25
C LEU A 302 11.15 12.93 5.61
N ALA A 303 11.67 11.71 5.80
CA ALA A 303 11.65 11.02 7.09
C ALA A 303 12.90 10.15 7.31
N LEU A 304 13.41 10.15 8.53
CA LEU A 304 14.51 9.26 8.93
C LEU A 304 13.94 7.86 9.21
N ARG A 305 14.41 6.85 8.47
CA ARG A 305 14.04 5.44 8.69
C ARG A 305 15.20 4.72 9.37
N VAL A 306 14.87 3.89 10.35
CA VAL A 306 15.82 3.13 11.16
C VAL A 306 15.21 1.76 11.47
N LYS A 307 16.03 0.72 11.45
CA LYS A 307 15.63 -0.68 11.61
C LYS A 307 15.29 -1.03 13.07
N ALA A 308 14.17 -0.49 13.55
CA ALA A 308 13.72 -0.65 14.94
C ALA A 308 12.19 -0.70 15.06
N ALA A 309 11.71 -1.30 16.16
CA ALA A 309 10.29 -1.53 16.45
C ALA A 309 9.52 -2.17 15.27
N GLY A 310 8.63 -1.43 14.61
CA GLY A 310 7.90 -1.91 13.44
C GLY A 310 8.82 -2.11 12.23
N ASP A 311 9.77 -1.20 12.02
CA ASP A 311 10.78 -1.25 10.96
C ASP A 311 11.91 -2.25 11.23
N LYS A 312 11.78 -3.19 12.19
CA LYS A 312 12.84 -4.16 12.52
C LYS A 312 13.30 -5.03 11.34
N ASP A 313 12.47 -5.17 10.31
CA ASP A 313 12.74 -5.98 9.12
C ASP A 313 13.13 -5.11 7.89
N LEU A 314 13.33 -3.79 8.09
CA LEU A 314 13.77 -2.81 7.09
C LEU A 314 15.11 -3.18 6.44
N LEU A 315 15.24 -2.89 5.14
CA LEU A 315 16.46 -3.12 4.37
C LEU A 315 17.55 -2.09 4.68
N ALA A 316 18.82 -2.51 4.60
CA ALA A 316 19.99 -1.65 4.82
C ALA A 316 20.10 -0.48 3.80
N ASP A 317 19.36 -0.56 2.70
CA ASP A 317 19.23 0.54 1.75
C ASP A 317 18.49 1.76 2.32
N PHE A 318 17.72 1.59 3.39
CA PHE A 318 16.91 2.64 4.05
C PHE A 318 17.26 2.85 5.52
N ASP A 319 17.88 1.86 6.17
CA ASP A 319 18.26 1.92 7.59
C ASP A 319 19.32 3.00 7.87
N GLY A 320 19.04 3.88 8.83
CA GLY A 320 19.89 5.01 9.21
C GLY A 320 19.90 6.15 8.18
N LYS A 321 18.91 6.21 7.27
CA LYS A 321 18.89 7.14 6.14
C LYS A 321 17.65 8.01 6.11
N LEU A 322 17.80 9.18 5.47
CA LEU A 322 16.71 10.09 5.20
C LEU A 322 16.00 9.64 3.91
N ASN A 323 14.86 8.97 4.03
CA ASN A 323 14.01 8.62 2.90
C ASN A 323 13.22 9.84 2.43
N ILE A 324 13.10 9.95 1.10
CA ILE A 324 12.45 11.07 0.43
C ILE A 324 11.40 10.51 -0.52
N HIS A 325 10.15 10.86 -0.27
CA HIS A 325 8.99 10.48 -1.06
C HIS A 325 8.36 11.69 -1.73
N GLU A 326 7.83 11.52 -2.94
CA GLU A 326 7.00 12.50 -3.62
C GLU A 326 5.59 11.95 -3.90
N LEU A 327 4.59 12.83 -4.05
CA LEU A 327 3.22 12.45 -4.45
C LEU A 327 2.44 13.65 -5.00
N GLN A 328 1.38 13.38 -5.77
CA GLN A 328 0.56 14.38 -6.46
C GLN A 328 -0.03 15.41 -5.50
N SER A 329 0.25 16.69 -5.74
CA SER A 329 -0.19 17.80 -4.89
C SER A 329 -1.71 17.97 -4.87
N THR A 330 -2.38 17.69 -5.99
CA THR A 330 -3.84 17.73 -6.14
C THR A 330 -4.56 16.80 -5.15
N ILE A 331 -3.95 15.66 -4.84
CA ILE A 331 -4.50 14.65 -3.94
C ILE A 331 -3.95 14.83 -2.52
N ASP A 332 -2.67 15.16 -2.35
CA ASP A 332 -2.05 15.31 -1.03
C ASP A 332 -2.38 16.63 -0.32
N ASN A 333 -2.82 17.67 -1.05
CA ASN A 333 -3.38 18.88 -0.46
C ASN A 333 -4.88 18.76 -0.13
N SER A 334 -5.57 17.72 -0.64
CA SER A 334 -7.00 17.50 -0.41
C SER A 334 -7.25 16.05 -0.03
N PHE A 335 -7.41 15.79 1.27
CA PHE A 335 -7.74 14.46 1.81
C PHE A 335 -9.12 13.94 1.36
N LEU A 336 -9.87 14.70 0.56
CA LEU A 336 -11.15 14.34 -0.06
C LEU A 336 -11.05 14.21 -1.60
N ALA A 337 -9.86 14.34 -2.18
CA ALA A 337 -9.63 14.12 -3.60
C ALA A 337 -9.47 12.62 -3.94
N ALA A 338 -10.11 12.22 -5.03
CA ALA A 338 -10.07 10.88 -5.58
C ALA A 338 -8.74 10.58 -6.30
N GLY A 339 -8.37 9.30 -6.37
CA GLY A 339 -7.29 8.80 -7.21
C GLY A 339 -6.01 8.44 -6.45
N ASP A 340 -5.12 7.75 -7.17
CA ASP A 340 -3.80 7.37 -6.66
C ASP A 340 -2.92 8.63 -6.52
N PRO A 341 -2.47 9.00 -5.31
CA PRO A 341 -1.48 10.06 -5.15
C PRO A 341 -0.12 9.74 -5.81
N MET A 342 0.13 8.48 -6.19
CA MET A 342 1.40 7.94 -6.65
C MET A 342 2.52 8.30 -5.70
N VAL A 343 2.45 7.75 -4.47
CA VAL A 343 3.53 7.85 -3.47
C VAL A 343 4.76 7.19 -4.05
N SER A 344 5.78 7.97 -4.39
CA SER A 344 6.97 7.53 -5.11
C SER A 344 8.24 7.83 -4.33
N LEU A 345 9.06 6.81 -4.06
CA LEU A 345 10.38 6.99 -3.45
C LEU A 345 11.33 7.66 -4.46
N LEU A 346 11.84 8.84 -4.11
CA LEU A 346 12.91 9.54 -4.85
C LEU A 346 14.30 9.05 -4.44
N GLY A 347 14.50 8.65 -3.19
CA GLY A 347 15.77 8.13 -2.72
C GLY A 347 15.89 8.03 -1.20
N ALA A 348 17.01 7.47 -0.76
CA ALA A 348 17.37 7.33 0.64
C ALA A 348 18.79 7.87 0.83
N LEU A 349 18.91 9.00 1.52
CA LEU A 349 20.17 9.73 1.67
C LEU A 349 20.93 9.27 2.91
N ALA A 350 22.18 8.87 2.71
CA ALA A 350 23.07 8.46 3.78
C ALA A 350 23.50 9.66 4.67
N PRO A 351 23.88 9.42 5.93
CA PRO A 351 24.49 10.46 6.78
C PRO A 351 25.71 11.10 6.12
N GLY A 352 25.86 12.41 6.26
CA GLY A 352 26.95 13.20 5.63
C GLY A 352 26.76 13.49 4.14
N SER A 353 25.67 13.04 3.51
CA SER A 353 25.41 13.29 2.08
C SER A 353 24.76 14.65 1.80
N SER A 354 24.83 15.07 0.54
CA SER A 354 24.25 16.31 0.04
C SER A 354 23.65 16.06 -1.35
N VAL A 355 22.46 16.61 -1.64
CA VAL A 355 21.80 16.42 -2.93
C VAL A 355 21.00 17.66 -3.34
N THR A 356 21.04 17.96 -4.63
CA THR A 356 20.29 19.06 -5.25
C THR A 356 19.15 18.50 -6.10
N TYR A 357 17.91 18.75 -5.71
CA TYR A 357 16.73 18.49 -6.53
C TYR A 357 16.39 19.74 -7.34
N PHE A 358 16.99 19.87 -8.54
CA PHE A 358 16.79 21.02 -9.42
C PHE A 358 15.34 21.20 -9.87
N ASN A 359 14.61 20.10 -10.09
CA ASN A 359 13.18 20.11 -10.39
C ASN A 359 12.32 20.70 -9.26
N TYR A 360 12.78 20.59 -8.01
CA TYR A 360 12.15 21.17 -6.82
C TYR A 360 12.77 22.51 -6.38
N LYS A 361 13.82 22.96 -7.08
CA LYS A 361 14.72 24.06 -6.70
C LYS A 361 15.14 23.98 -5.22
N LEU A 362 15.52 22.77 -4.79
CA LEU A 362 15.73 22.43 -3.38
C LEU A 362 17.10 21.77 -3.16
N GLN A 363 17.85 22.26 -2.17
CA GLN A 363 19.11 21.71 -1.71
C GLN A 363 18.92 21.05 -0.34
N LEU A 364 19.35 19.78 -0.21
CA LEU A 364 19.39 19.03 1.04
C LEU A 364 20.83 18.78 1.46
N LEU A 365 21.10 18.89 2.75
CA LEU A 365 22.30 18.39 3.39
C LEU A 365 21.87 17.52 4.57
N VAL A 366 22.48 16.34 4.68
CA VAL A 366 22.20 15.35 5.72
C VAL A 366 23.42 15.28 6.63
N GLY A 367 23.23 15.58 7.91
CA GLY A 367 24.29 15.51 8.92
C GLY A 367 24.63 14.08 9.33
N ALA A 368 25.37 13.95 10.42
CA ALA A 368 25.63 12.66 11.05
C ALA A 368 24.34 12.09 11.68
N PHE A 369 24.19 10.76 11.65
CA PHE A 369 23.17 10.04 12.40
C PHE A 369 23.66 9.77 13.82
N ASP A 370 22.87 10.16 14.82
CA ASP A 370 23.14 9.87 16.23
C ASP A 370 22.40 8.60 16.65
N ASN A 371 23.13 7.49 16.75
CA ASN A 371 22.62 6.20 17.23
C ASN A 371 22.01 6.24 18.64
N LYS A 372 22.38 7.20 19.50
CA LYS A 372 21.89 7.26 20.89
C LYS A 372 20.49 7.85 20.98
N THR A 373 20.22 8.86 20.16
CA THR A 373 18.93 9.54 20.09
C THR A 373 18.09 9.06 18.90
N SER A 374 18.64 8.22 18.03
CA SER A 374 18.16 7.88 16.68
C SER A 374 17.60 9.10 15.95
N THR A 375 18.40 10.17 15.90
CA THR A 375 18.09 11.40 15.16
C THR A 375 19.13 11.68 14.09
N ILE A 376 18.75 12.48 13.08
CA ILE A 376 19.65 13.00 12.06
C ILE A 376 19.40 14.49 11.87
N ILE A 377 20.47 15.25 11.64
CA ILE A 377 20.33 16.66 11.28
C ILE A 377 20.03 16.76 9.79
N VAL A 378 18.99 17.53 9.43
CA VAL A 378 18.62 17.79 8.03
C VAL A 378 18.60 19.30 7.81
N THR A 379 19.38 19.77 6.85
CA THR A 379 19.46 21.19 6.49
C THR A 379 18.95 21.38 5.07
N LEU A 380 17.95 22.26 4.94
CA LEU A 380 17.20 22.50 3.71
C LEU A 380 17.40 23.95 3.25
N CYS A 381 17.55 24.18 1.94
CA CYS A 381 17.43 25.51 1.33
C CYS A 381 16.66 25.42 0.01
N ARG A 382 15.69 26.31 -0.22
CA ARG A 382 15.11 26.53 -1.56
C ARG A 382 15.84 27.67 -2.28
N PHE A 383 15.99 27.54 -3.59
CA PHE A 383 16.72 28.47 -4.45
C PHE A 383 15.91 28.89 -5.69
N VAL A 384 16.41 29.86 -6.47
CA VAL A 384 15.86 30.26 -7.77
C VAL A 384 16.67 29.68 -8.91
N THR A 385 18.00 29.83 -8.86
CA THR A 385 18.91 29.48 -9.96
C THR A 385 19.78 28.28 -9.62
N GLY A 386 20.30 28.19 -8.39
CA GLY A 386 21.11 27.04 -8.00
C GLY A 386 21.55 27.09 -6.53
N PRO A 387 22.04 25.97 -5.98
CA PRO A 387 22.34 25.85 -4.55
C PRO A 387 23.45 26.81 -4.06
N ASN A 388 24.23 27.41 -4.96
CA ASN A 388 25.27 28.38 -4.62
C ASN A 388 24.70 29.71 -4.05
N GLU A 389 23.41 30.00 -4.25
CA GLU A 389 22.77 31.15 -3.60
C GLU A 389 22.39 30.88 -2.13
N CYS A 390 22.41 29.62 -1.70
CA CYS A 390 22.02 29.23 -0.34
C CYS A 390 23.05 29.71 0.69
N THR A 391 22.63 30.63 1.54
CA THR A 391 23.41 31.16 2.65
C THR A 391 22.94 30.57 3.98
N VAL A 392 23.84 30.48 4.96
CA VAL A 392 23.43 30.25 6.34
C VAL A 392 22.67 31.49 6.81
N ALA A 393 21.49 31.32 7.39
CA ALA A 393 20.73 32.44 7.94
C ALA A 393 21.63 33.27 8.86
N PRO A 394 21.67 34.62 8.74
CA PRO A 394 22.36 35.43 9.71
C PRO A 394 21.78 35.11 11.10
N PRO A 395 22.62 35.01 12.15
CA PRO A 395 22.12 34.71 13.48
C PRO A 395 21.03 35.73 13.82
N SER A 396 19.85 35.23 14.18
CA SER A 396 18.72 36.10 14.53
C SER A 396 19.22 37.09 15.58
N PRO A 397 19.07 38.42 15.37
CA PRO A 397 19.63 39.40 16.28
C PRO A 397 19.09 39.07 17.66
N SER A 398 20.00 38.82 18.61
CA SER A 398 19.63 38.46 19.98
C SER A 398 18.54 39.41 20.46
N PRO A 399 17.42 38.91 21.02
CA PRO A 399 16.35 39.79 21.47
C PRO A 399 16.98 40.88 22.34
N PRO A 400 16.67 42.16 22.09
CA PRO A 400 17.33 43.25 22.79
C PRO A 400 17.26 42.98 24.29
N PRO A 401 18.35 43.17 25.05
CA PRO A 401 18.36 42.88 26.47
C PRO A 401 17.13 43.56 27.09
N PRO A 402 16.33 42.83 27.90
CA PRO A 402 15.08 43.36 28.40
C PRO A 402 15.35 44.71 29.03
N ARG A 403 14.65 45.76 28.55
CA ARG A 403 14.85 47.13 29.03
C ARG A 403 14.85 47.08 30.57
N PRO A 404 15.79 47.76 31.25
CA PRO A 404 15.73 47.92 32.69
C PRO A 404 14.31 48.35 33.05
N LEU A 405 13.64 47.54 33.86
CA LEU A 405 12.29 47.86 34.30
C LEU A 405 12.36 49.23 34.99
N PRO A 406 11.48 50.20 34.65
CA PRO A 406 11.50 51.48 35.34
C PRO A 406 11.41 51.24 36.85
N SER A 407 12.32 51.84 37.61
CA SER A 407 12.27 51.76 39.07
C SER A 407 10.86 52.13 39.54
N PRO A 408 10.20 51.31 40.37
CA PRO A 408 8.84 51.61 40.80
C PRO A 408 8.81 52.98 41.48
N PRO A 409 7.82 53.83 41.18
CA PRO A 409 7.69 55.11 41.86
C PRO A 409 7.50 54.87 43.37
N PRO A 410 7.99 55.78 44.23
CA PRO A 410 7.78 55.66 45.67
C PRO A 410 6.27 55.59 45.98
N PRO A 411 5.85 54.76 46.94
CA PRO A 411 4.44 54.54 47.21
C PRO A 411 3.76 55.84 47.66
N SER A 412 2.70 56.24 46.94
CA SER A 412 1.84 57.35 47.36
C SER A 412 1.18 57.04 48.71
N PRO A 413 0.99 58.04 49.58
CA PRO A 413 0.30 57.84 50.86
C PRO A 413 -1.15 57.36 50.62
N PRO A 414 -1.67 56.46 51.48
CA PRO A 414 -3.00 55.89 51.30
C PRO A 414 -4.09 56.97 51.47
N PRO A 415 -5.14 56.97 50.63
CA PRO A 415 -6.27 57.87 50.81
C PRO A 415 -7.05 57.52 52.10
N PRO A 416 -7.73 58.50 52.72
CA PRO A 416 -8.53 58.26 53.92
C PRO A 416 -9.68 57.27 53.62
N PRO A 417 -10.05 56.40 54.58
CA PRO A 417 -11.06 55.38 54.35
C PRO A 417 -12.46 56.01 54.16
N PRO A 418 -13.27 55.50 53.23
CA PRO A 418 -14.67 55.93 53.10
C PRO A 418 -15.48 55.53 54.34
N PRO A 419 -16.56 56.28 54.67
CA PRO A 419 -17.40 55.97 55.82
C PRO A 419 -18.02 54.58 55.70
N SER A 420 -18.01 53.85 56.81
CA SER A 420 -18.44 52.46 56.86
C SER A 420 -19.93 52.31 56.49
N PRO A 421 -20.31 51.37 55.60
CA PRO A 421 -21.70 51.04 55.39
C PRO A 421 -22.32 50.45 56.68
N PRO A 422 -23.63 50.65 56.90
CA PRO A 422 -24.30 50.09 58.08
C PRO A 422 -24.19 48.55 58.10
N PRO A 423 -24.11 47.94 59.30
CA PRO A 423 -23.88 46.50 59.41
C PRO A 423 -25.03 45.71 58.76
N PRO A 424 -24.73 44.67 57.97
CA PRO A 424 -25.77 43.77 57.47
C PRO A 424 -26.46 43.05 58.65
N PRO A 425 -27.74 42.68 58.53
CA PRO A 425 -28.43 41.95 59.58
C PRO A 425 -27.72 40.61 59.86
N PRO A 426 -27.73 40.12 61.11
CA PRO A 426 -27.02 38.92 61.50
C PRO A 426 -27.48 37.72 60.65
N PRO A 427 -26.56 36.87 60.17
CA PRO A 427 -26.93 35.63 59.51
C PRO A 427 -27.82 34.80 60.43
N LYS A 428 -28.93 34.27 59.90
CA LYS A 428 -29.67 33.22 60.62
C LYS A 428 -28.70 32.07 60.93
N PRO A 429 -28.75 31.47 62.14
CA PRO A 429 -27.96 30.28 62.42
C PRO A 429 -28.19 29.23 61.33
N PRO A 430 -27.14 28.55 60.84
CA PRO A 430 -27.35 27.40 59.99
C PRO A 430 -28.14 26.38 60.79
N SER A 431 -29.35 26.06 60.33
CA SER A 431 -30.10 24.92 60.83
C SER A 431 -29.21 23.69 60.71
N SER A 432 -28.92 23.05 61.84
CA SER A 432 -28.19 21.78 61.88
C SER A 432 -28.79 20.83 60.84
N PRO A 433 -27.99 20.19 59.97
CA PRO A 433 -28.52 19.14 59.12
C PRO A 433 -29.17 18.09 60.04
N PRO A 434 -30.38 17.58 59.70
CA PRO A 434 -30.95 16.48 60.45
C PRO A 434 -29.92 15.32 60.47
N PRO A 435 -29.82 14.58 61.58
CA PRO A 435 -28.95 13.41 61.62
C PRO A 435 -29.29 12.52 60.44
N SER A 436 -28.27 12.11 59.67
CA SER A 436 -28.46 11.20 58.56
C SER A 436 -29.23 9.98 59.07
N PRO A 437 -30.32 9.55 58.40
CA PRO A 437 -31.00 8.33 58.80
C PRO A 437 -29.98 7.20 58.86
N PRO A 438 -30.04 6.31 59.87
CA PRO A 438 -29.13 5.19 59.92
C PRO A 438 -29.21 4.42 58.59
N PRO A 439 -28.09 3.90 58.09
CA PRO A 439 -28.11 3.11 56.86
C PRO A 439 -29.17 2.02 57.02
N PRO A 440 -30.02 1.78 56.00
CA PRO A 440 -30.99 0.70 56.08
C PRO A 440 -30.22 -0.59 56.41
N PRO A 441 -30.70 -1.43 57.34
CA PRO A 441 -30.01 -2.66 57.70
C PRO A 441 -29.73 -3.43 56.43
N SER A 442 -28.47 -3.84 56.24
CA SER A 442 -28.06 -4.61 55.07
C SER A 442 -29.06 -5.75 54.89
N PRO A 443 -29.67 -5.91 53.69
CA PRO A 443 -30.68 -6.93 53.49
C PRO A 443 -30.09 -8.27 53.92
N LYS A 444 -30.73 -8.89 54.92
CA LYS A 444 -30.31 -10.19 55.44
C LYS A 444 -30.12 -11.11 54.23
N PRO A 445 -29.00 -11.84 54.11
CA PRO A 445 -28.80 -12.75 53.00
C PRO A 445 -30.05 -13.61 52.84
N PRO A 446 -30.63 -13.71 51.63
CA PRO A 446 -31.80 -14.54 51.43
C PRO A 446 -31.46 -15.94 51.94
N PRO A 447 -32.40 -16.62 52.64
CA PRO A 447 -32.16 -17.99 53.08
C PRO A 447 -31.74 -18.82 51.86
N PRO A 448 -30.82 -19.78 52.02
CA PRO A 448 -30.42 -20.64 50.91
C PRO A 448 -31.70 -21.23 50.28
N PRO A 449 -31.84 -21.18 48.94
CA PRO A 449 -33.06 -21.65 48.31
C PRO A 449 -33.29 -23.11 48.72
N PRO A 450 -34.54 -23.51 49.04
CA PRO A 450 -34.83 -24.90 49.33
C PRO A 450 -34.34 -25.77 48.17
N PRO A 451 -33.90 -27.02 48.44
CA PRO A 451 -33.49 -27.94 47.39
C PRO A 451 -34.54 -27.94 46.29
N LYS A 452 -34.13 -27.62 45.05
CA LYS A 452 -35.06 -27.64 43.92
C LYS A 452 -35.74 -29.01 43.92
N PRO A 453 -37.08 -29.08 43.89
CA PRO A 453 -37.76 -30.34 43.60
C PRO A 453 -37.13 -30.93 42.33
N PRO A 454 -36.96 -32.27 42.25
CA PRO A 454 -36.59 -32.89 40.98
C PRO A 454 -37.55 -32.38 39.90
N PRO A 455 -37.06 -32.05 38.69
CA PRO A 455 -37.89 -31.43 37.68
C PRO A 455 -39.11 -32.31 37.43
N SER A 456 -40.29 -31.77 37.69
CA SER A 456 -41.53 -32.40 37.25
C SER A 456 -41.37 -32.75 35.78
N PRO A 457 -41.69 -33.98 35.35
CA PRO A 457 -41.57 -34.34 33.94
C PRO A 457 -42.32 -33.29 33.10
N PRO A 458 -41.81 -32.95 31.90
CA PRO A 458 -42.48 -31.99 31.04
C PRO A 458 -43.94 -32.39 30.88
N PRO A 459 -44.89 -31.43 30.80
CA PRO A 459 -46.27 -31.76 30.52
C PRO A 459 -46.28 -32.67 29.30
N SER A 460 -46.85 -33.87 29.44
CA SER A 460 -47.00 -34.77 28.29
C SER A 460 -47.60 -33.95 27.16
N PRO A 461 -47.02 -33.98 25.95
CA PRO A 461 -47.56 -33.21 24.84
C PRO A 461 -49.04 -33.55 24.74
N PRO A 462 -49.92 -32.56 24.46
CA PRO A 462 -51.32 -32.85 24.22
C PRO A 462 -51.37 -33.99 23.18
N PRO A 463 -52.24 -35.01 23.37
CA PRO A 463 -52.32 -36.12 22.42
C PRO A 463 -52.37 -35.55 21.01
N PRO A 464 -51.57 -36.08 20.06
CA PRO A 464 -51.57 -35.57 18.70
C PRO A 464 -53.01 -35.41 18.25
N ALA A 465 -53.38 -34.19 17.83
CA ALA A 465 -54.70 -33.98 17.25
C ALA A 465 -54.89 -35.09 16.21
N PRO A 466 -55.98 -35.88 16.28
CA PRO A 466 -56.16 -37.01 15.38
C PRO A 466 -55.96 -36.47 13.96
N PRO A 467 -55.09 -37.11 13.16
CA PRO A 467 -54.57 -36.49 11.95
C PRO A 467 -55.74 -35.97 11.13
N SER A 468 -55.78 -34.65 10.93
CA SER A 468 -56.80 -34.03 10.09
C SER A 468 -56.87 -34.86 8.82
N PRO A 469 -58.05 -35.39 8.44
CA PRO A 469 -58.16 -36.26 7.29
C PRO A 469 -57.47 -35.54 6.12
N PRO A 470 -56.59 -36.23 5.37
CA PRO A 470 -55.74 -35.57 4.40
C PRO A 470 -56.62 -34.67 3.52
N PRO A 471 -56.26 -33.39 3.32
CA PRO A 471 -57.06 -32.50 2.50
C PRO A 471 -57.34 -33.24 1.18
N PRO A 472 -58.62 -33.33 0.74
CA PRO A 472 -58.99 -34.16 -0.39
C PRO A 472 -58.00 -33.91 -1.52
N ALA A 473 -57.34 -34.98 -1.98
CA ALA A 473 -56.25 -34.86 -2.93
C ALA A 473 -56.72 -33.91 -4.05
N PRO A 474 -55.99 -32.81 -4.32
CA PRO A 474 -56.46 -31.81 -5.26
C PRO A 474 -56.85 -32.54 -6.54
N PRO A 475 -58.09 -32.37 -7.02
CA PRO A 475 -58.64 -33.23 -8.06
C PRO A 475 -57.63 -33.28 -9.19
N LYS A 476 -57.23 -34.50 -9.58
CA LYS A 476 -56.24 -34.73 -10.63
C LYS A 476 -56.52 -33.71 -11.75
N PRO A 477 -55.54 -32.90 -12.18
CA PRO A 477 -55.75 -32.00 -13.30
C PRO A 477 -56.42 -32.80 -14.41
N PRO A 478 -57.56 -32.35 -14.94
CA PRO A 478 -58.23 -33.09 -16.00
C PRO A 478 -57.18 -33.37 -17.09
N PRO A 479 -57.14 -34.58 -17.66
CA PRO A 479 -56.19 -34.89 -18.71
C PRO A 479 -56.28 -33.79 -19.76
N PRO A 480 -55.15 -33.27 -20.26
CA PRO A 480 -55.18 -32.15 -21.20
C PRO A 480 -56.14 -32.52 -22.35
N PRO A 481 -57.05 -31.60 -22.73
CA PRO A 481 -58.03 -31.91 -23.76
C PRO A 481 -57.29 -32.42 -25.00
N PRO A 482 -57.79 -33.49 -25.67
CA PRO A 482 -57.19 -33.93 -26.91
C PRO A 482 -57.11 -32.73 -27.85
N PRO A 483 -55.99 -32.53 -28.57
CA PRO A 483 -55.76 -31.32 -29.34
C PRO A 483 -56.92 -31.11 -30.31
N SER A 484 -57.67 -30.02 -30.11
CA SER A 484 -58.72 -29.62 -31.04
C SER A 484 -58.11 -29.47 -32.43
N PRO A 485 -58.77 -29.98 -33.50
CA PRO A 485 -58.21 -29.94 -34.84
C PRO A 485 -57.89 -28.51 -35.24
N THR A 486 -56.63 -28.25 -35.59
CA THR A 486 -56.18 -26.95 -36.09
C THR A 486 -56.99 -26.56 -37.33
N PRO A 487 -57.56 -25.34 -37.38
CA PRO A 487 -58.11 -24.79 -38.61
C PRO A 487 -57.03 -24.76 -39.71
N PRO A 488 -57.39 -25.01 -40.97
CA PRO A 488 -56.42 -24.94 -42.07
C PRO A 488 -55.95 -23.49 -42.26
N SER A 489 -54.69 -23.22 -41.91
CA SER A 489 -54.01 -21.97 -42.24
C SER A 489 -53.39 -22.06 -43.64
N PRO A 490 -53.32 -20.96 -44.41
CA PRO A 490 -53.11 -21.01 -45.85
C PRO A 490 -51.69 -21.42 -46.26
N SER A 491 -51.59 -22.09 -47.41
CA SER A 491 -50.34 -22.60 -47.98
C SER A 491 -49.29 -21.50 -48.22
N PRO A 492 -48.08 -21.63 -47.65
CA PRO A 492 -46.90 -20.90 -48.13
C PRO A 492 -46.52 -21.36 -49.55
N PRO A 493 -45.96 -20.48 -50.40
CA PRO A 493 -45.54 -20.84 -51.75
C PRO A 493 -44.35 -21.81 -51.76
N ILE A 494 -44.32 -22.69 -52.77
CA ILE A 494 -43.33 -23.75 -52.97
C ILE A 494 -41.95 -23.15 -53.36
N PRO A 495 -40.86 -23.44 -52.65
CA PRO A 495 -39.50 -23.25 -53.15
C PRO A 495 -39.15 -24.29 -54.23
N PRO A 496 -38.39 -23.95 -55.29
CA PRO A 496 -38.08 -24.86 -56.38
C PRO A 496 -37.18 -26.04 -55.94
N PRO A 497 -37.26 -27.20 -56.63
CA PRO A 497 -36.47 -28.39 -56.28
C PRO A 497 -34.95 -28.21 -56.55
N PRO A 498 -34.08 -28.91 -55.80
CA PRO A 498 -32.64 -28.95 -56.07
C PRO A 498 -32.33 -29.53 -57.46
N ARG A 499 -31.30 -28.99 -58.13
CA ARG A 499 -30.80 -29.58 -59.39
C ARG A 499 -30.12 -30.95 -59.15
N PRO A 500 -30.18 -31.88 -60.12
CA PRO A 500 -29.42 -33.13 -60.06
C PRO A 500 -27.90 -32.89 -60.04
N PRO A 501 -27.11 -33.76 -59.38
CA PRO A 501 -25.65 -33.73 -59.50
C PRO A 501 -25.21 -34.16 -60.92
N PRO A 502 -24.20 -33.52 -61.53
CA PRO A 502 -23.67 -33.94 -62.83
C PRO A 502 -22.79 -35.20 -62.71
N SER A 503 -22.89 -36.04 -63.75
CA SER A 503 -22.07 -37.24 -63.97
C SER A 503 -20.56 -36.94 -64.09
N PRO A 504 -19.67 -37.93 -63.85
CA PRO A 504 -18.25 -37.67 -63.63
C PRO A 504 -17.44 -37.37 -64.89
N GLN A 505 -16.44 -36.49 -64.75
CA GLN A 505 -15.28 -36.37 -65.66
C GLN A 505 -13.98 -36.81 -64.94
N PRO A 506 -12.92 -37.18 -65.70
CA PRO A 506 -11.82 -37.99 -65.15
C PRO A 506 -10.94 -37.25 -64.15
N ARG A 507 -10.57 -37.93 -63.05
CA ARG A 507 -9.72 -37.41 -61.99
C ARG A 507 -8.23 -37.66 -62.28
N PRO A 508 -7.34 -36.64 -62.25
CA PRO A 508 -5.89 -36.85 -62.25
C PRO A 508 -5.38 -37.62 -61.01
N PRO A 509 -4.25 -38.35 -61.10
CA PRO A 509 -3.82 -39.28 -60.06
C PRO A 509 -3.40 -38.61 -58.73
N ILE A 510 -3.59 -39.35 -57.63
CA ILE A 510 -3.36 -38.93 -56.24
C ILE A 510 -2.04 -39.49 -55.71
N PRO A 511 -1.14 -38.67 -55.14
CA PRO A 511 -0.10 -39.13 -54.21
C PRO A 511 -0.63 -39.21 -52.77
N ALA A 512 -0.24 -40.26 -52.04
CA ALA A 512 -0.85 -40.64 -50.76
C ALA A 512 -0.35 -39.88 -49.52
N ARG A 513 -1.15 -39.93 -48.46
CA ARG A 513 -0.86 -39.41 -47.10
C ARG A 513 0.06 -40.37 -46.33
N PRO A 514 1.18 -39.93 -45.75
CA PRO A 514 2.02 -40.79 -44.90
C PRO A 514 1.40 -41.08 -43.52
N SER A 515 1.70 -42.26 -43.00
CA SER A 515 1.35 -42.77 -41.66
C SER A 515 2.42 -42.40 -40.60
N PRO A 516 2.12 -42.47 -39.28
CA PRO A 516 3.09 -42.15 -38.23
C PRO A 516 4.21 -43.20 -38.13
N PRO A 517 5.46 -42.81 -37.78
CA PRO A 517 6.59 -43.73 -37.70
C PRO A 517 6.65 -44.54 -36.39
N PRO A 518 7.06 -45.81 -36.42
CA PRO A 518 7.37 -46.63 -35.24
C PRO A 518 8.75 -46.28 -34.61
N PRO A 519 9.04 -46.72 -33.38
CA PRO A 519 10.29 -46.39 -32.68
C PRO A 519 11.52 -47.11 -33.26
N PRO A 520 12.72 -46.47 -33.24
CA PRO A 520 13.94 -47.10 -33.74
C PRO A 520 14.52 -48.13 -32.77
N SER A 521 14.97 -49.26 -33.31
CA SER A 521 15.76 -50.30 -32.62
C SER A 521 17.03 -50.61 -33.44
N PRO A 522 18.09 -51.17 -32.82
CA PRO A 522 19.48 -50.88 -33.20
C PRO A 522 20.03 -51.72 -34.35
N THR A 523 21.07 -51.22 -35.02
CA THR A 523 21.86 -51.90 -36.06
C THR A 523 23.30 -51.33 -36.11
N PRO A 524 24.29 -51.98 -36.76
CA PRO A 524 25.62 -52.19 -36.14
C PRO A 524 26.70 -51.17 -36.57
N PRO A 525 27.92 -51.22 -35.97
CA PRO A 525 28.93 -50.17 -36.11
C PRO A 525 29.89 -50.36 -37.29
N SER A 526 30.27 -49.25 -37.96
CA SER A 526 31.56 -49.04 -38.65
C SER A 526 31.63 -47.65 -39.31
N PRO A 527 32.83 -47.10 -39.61
CA PRO A 527 34.13 -47.30 -38.96
C PRO A 527 34.72 -45.97 -38.42
N SER A 528 35.76 -46.05 -37.58
CA SER A 528 36.33 -44.89 -36.87
C SER A 528 37.22 -43.99 -37.74
N PRO A 529 37.08 -42.64 -37.67
CA PRO A 529 38.12 -41.69 -38.05
C PRO A 529 39.23 -41.61 -36.98
N PRO A 530 40.48 -41.24 -37.34
CA PRO A 530 41.63 -41.31 -36.44
C PRO A 530 41.68 -40.21 -35.37
N SER A 531 42.28 -40.52 -34.23
CA SER A 531 42.39 -39.65 -33.06
C SER A 531 43.34 -38.44 -33.26
N PRO A 532 42.98 -37.23 -32.78
CA PRO A 532 43.92 -36.10 -32.73
C PRO A 532 44.94 -36.25 -31.58
N PRO A 533 46.17 -35.72 -31.72
CA PRO A 533 47.24 -35.84 -30.73
C PRO A 533 46.97 -34.99 -29.47
N PRO A 534 47.58 -35.34 -28.31
CA PRO A 534 47.32 -34.68 -27.03
C PRO A 534 47.86 -33.23 -26.99
N PRO A 535 47.15 -32.29 -26.32
CA PRO A 535 47.59 -30.91 -26.19
C PRO A 535 48.82 -30.78 -25.26
N ARG A 536 49.80 -29.97 -25.67
CA ARG A 536 50.95 -29.61 -24.84
C ARG A 536 50.54 -28.78 -23.61
N PRO A 537 51.27 -28.88 -22.47
CA PRO A 537 51.04 -28.02 -21.32
C PRO A 537 51.38 -26.54 -21.66
N PRO A 538 50.65 -25.56 -21.09
CA PRO A 538 50.89 -24.15 -21.35
C PRO A 538 52.18 -23.65 -20.66
N PRO A 539 52.95 -22.76 -21.31
CA PRO A 539 54.14 -22.15 -20.72
C PRO A 539 53.77 -21.08 -19.67
N SER A 540 54.67 -20.87 -18.70
CA SER A 540 54.54 -19.88 -17.64
C SER A 540 54.48 -18.43 -18.18
N PRO A 541 53.70 -17.53 -17.56
CA PRO A 541 53.54 -16.16 -18.05
C PRO A 541 54.77 -15.29 -17.73
N GLN A 542 55.41 -14.74 -18.76
CA GLN A 542 56.25 -13.54 -18.62
C GLN A 542 55.38 -12.26 -18.64
N PRO A 543 55.79 -11.19 -17.94
CA PRO A 543 55.00 -9.97 -17.85
C PRO A 543 55.05 -9.17 -19.16
N ARG A 544 53.89 -8.81 -19.71
CA ARG A 544 53.76 -7.85 -20.83
C ARG A 544 53.36 -6.46 -20.29
N PRO A 545 53.82 -5.35 -20.90
CA PRO A 545 53.56 -4.01 -20.37
C PRO A 545 52.08 -3.59 -20.48
N SER A 546 51.72 -2.60 -19.66
CA SER A 546 50.41 -1.95 -19.63
C SER A 546 49.99 -1.43 -21.01
N SER A 547 48.84 -1.89 -21.51
CA SER A 547 48.15 -1.25 -22.64
C SER A 547 47.26 -0.10 -22.13
N PRO A 548 47.08 1.00 -22.87
CA PRO A 548 46.35 2.17 -22.39
C PRO A 548 44.84 1.95 -22.28
N ALA A 549 44.17 2.83 -21.52
CA ALA A 549 42.73 2.82 -21.32
C ALA A 549 41.93 3.01 -22.62
N PRO A 550 40.71 2.46 -22.73
CA PRO A 550 39.83 2.71 -23.87
C PRO A 550 39.37 4.17 -23.91
N PRO A 551 39.18 4.76 -25.10
CA PRO A 551 38.69 6.14 -25.24
C PRO A 551 37.21 6.27 -24.85
N LEU A 552 36.84 7.47 -24.39
CA LEU A 552 35.46 7.85 -24.09
C LEU A 552 34.57 7.84 -25.36
N PRO A 553 33.27 7.52 -25.25
CA PRO A 553 32.33 7.66 -26.36
C PRO A 553 32.09 9.15 -26.70
N PRO A 554 31.87 9.50 -27.98
CA PRO A 554 31.56 10.87 -28.39
C PRO A 554 30.13 11.29 -28.00
N PRO A 555 29.84 12.60 -27.88
CA PRO A 555 28.49 13.10 -27.64
C PRO A 555 27.57 12.85 -28.85
N PRO A 556 26.24 12.73 -28.64
CA PRO A 556 25.28 12.55 -29.73
C PRO A 556 25.15 13.80 -30.60
N SER A 557 25.27 13.63 -31.92
CA SER A 557 25.02 14.68 -32.91
C SER A 557 23.52 14.93 -33.13
N PRO A 558 23.10 16.16 -33.50
CA PRO A 558 21.70 16.50 -33.72
C PRO A 558 21.12 15.88 -35.00
N SER A 559 19.84 15.50 -34.96
CA SER A 559 19.09 14.96 -36.10
C SER A 559 18.91 15.99 -37.24
N PRO A 560 18.91 15.55 -38.51
CA PRO A 560 18.73 16.44 -39.66
C PRO A 560 17.27 16.92 -39.85
N PRO A 561 17.05 18.08 -40.51
CA PRO A 561 15.72 18.57 -40.85
C PRO A 561 15.07 17.76 -41.99
N SER A 562 13.74 17.66 -41.96
CA SER A 562 12.94 16.98 -42.99
C SER A 562 12.98 17.72 -44.35
N PRO A 563 12.89 17.00 -45.49
CA PRO A 563 12.96 17.61 -46.81
C PRO A 563 11.68 18.38 -47.20
N PRO A 564 11.77 19.43 -48.03
CA PRO A 564 10.61 20.13 -48.58
C PRO A 564 9.90 19.32 -49.69
N PRO A 565 8.61 19.59 -49.95
CA PRO A 565 7.87 18.94 -51.04
C PRO A 565 8.42 19.34 -52.43
N PRO A 566 8.28 18.47 -53.45
CA PRO A 566 8.93 18.66 -54.74
C PRO A 566 8.33 19.82 -55.55
N ARG A 567 9.18 20.75 -55.97
CA ARG A 567 8.89 21.71 -57.05
C ARG A 567 8.87 20.98 -58.39
N GLN A 568 7.77 21.02 -59.11
CA GLN A 568 7.77 20.70 -60.54
C GLN A 568 8.28 21.89 -61.35
N LEU A 569 9.17 21.62 -62.30
CA LEU A 569 9.66 22.57 -63.31
C LEU A 569 8.97 22.30 -64.68
N PRO A 570 8.94 23.27 -65.60
CA PRO A 570 7.95 23.31 -66.67
C PRO A 570 8.40 22.65 -67.99
N PRO A 571 7.46 22.35 -68.90
CA PRO A 571 7.69 22.31 -70.33
C PRO A 571 7.11 23.54 -71.07
N SER A 572 7.74 23.87 -72.21
CA SER A 572 7.47 25.04 -73.06
C SER A 572 6.54 24.71 -74.27
N PRO A 573 6.17 25.66 -75.15
CA PRO A 573 4.85 25.67 -75.82
C PRO A 573 4.78 25.11 -77.26
N SER A 574 3.54 25.10 -77.80
CA SER A 574 3.11 24.90 -79.21
C SER A 574 2.74 23.44 -79.58
N GLN A 575 1.69 23.10 -80.36
CA GLN A 575 0.93 23.84 -81.39
C GLN A 575 -0.62 23.61 -81.36
N ARG A 576 -1.34 24.20 -82.34
CA ARG A 576 -2.80 24.46 -82.56
C ARG A 576 -3.37 23.54 -83.69
N PRO A 577 -4.53 23.76 -84.38
CA PRO A 577 -5.84 24.46 -84.17
C PRO A 577 -7.06 23.53 -84.54
N PRO A 578 -8.29 23.93 -85.03
CA PRO A 578 -9.06 25.22 -85.08
C PRO A 578 -10.52 25.16 -84.46
N GLN A 579 -11.13 26.28 -84.00
CA GLN A 579 -12.25 27.12 -84.57
C GLN A 579 -13.58 26.36 -84.94
N SER A 580 -14.84 26.83 -84.78
CA SER A 580 -15.55 28.14 -84.62
C SER A 580 -16.95 27.92 -83.94
N PRO A 581 -18.01 28.78 -84.01
CA PRO A 581 -18.23 30.23 -83.76
C PRO A 581 -19.31 30.52 -82.65
N PRO A 582 -19.66 31.79 -82.30
CA PRO A 582 -20.65 32.14 -81.25
C PRO A 582 -22.08 32.46 -81.76
N PRO A 583 -23.10 32.48 -80.86
CA PRO A 583 -24.02 33.63 -80.78
C PRO A 583 -24.49 34.01 -79.34
N SER A 584 -25.32 35.05 -79.23
CA SER A 584 -25.57 35.86 -78.02
C SER A 584 -26.94 35.56 -77.29
N PRO A 585 -27.57 36.43 -76.44
CA PRO A 585 -28.13 35.99 -75.15
C PRO A 585 -29.68 36.01 -75.03
N PRO A 586 -30.24 35.62 -73.87
CA PRO A 586 -31.59 36.05 -73.46
C PRO A 586 -31.70 36.70 -72.06
N SER A 587 -32.84 37.38 -71.85
CA SER A 587 -33.24 38.23 -70.70
C SER A 587 -33.96 37.46 -69.55
N PRO A 588 -34.34 38.09 -68.41
CA PRO A 588 -34.58 37.41 -67.11
C PRO A 588 -36.07 37.19 -66.72
N ILE A 589 -36.33 36.84 -65.43
CA ILE A 589 -37.62 36.62 -64.67
C ILE A 589 -37.97 35.12 -64.49
N PRO A 590 -38.62 34.61 -63.40
CA PRO A 590 -39.14 35.22 -62.14
C PRO A 590 -38.60 34.61 -60.80
N PRO A 591 -38.98 35.13 -59.62
CA PRO A 591 -38.75 34.48 -58.31
C PRO A 591 -39.77 33.37 -57.96
N PRO A 592 -39.42 32.41 -57.07
CA PRO A 592 -40.27 31.26 -56.71
C PRO A 592 -41.41 31.55 -55.68
N PRO A 593 -42.43 30.65 -55.57
CA PRO A 593 -43.74 30.92 -54.94
C PRO A 593 -43.84 30.77 -53.40
N PRO A 594 -44.95 31.21 -52.76
CA PRO A 594 -45.04 31.45 -51.31
C PRO A 594 -45.43 30.23 -50.44
N GLN A 595 -45.16 30.35 -49.14
CA GLN A 595 -45.40 29.33 -48.11
C GLN A 595 -46.88 29.24 -47.65
N PRO A 596 -47.34 28.07 -47.12
CA PRO A 596 -48.68 27.92 -46.58
C PRO A 596 -48.91 28.72 -45.29
N ILE A 597 -50.05 29.40 -45.22
CA ILE A 597 -50.47 30.19 -44.06
C ILE A 597 -51.07 29.26 -42.99
N LEU A 598 -50.39 29.12 -41.84
CA LEU A 598 -51.06 28.75 -40.59
C LEU A 598 -51.34 30.00 -39.75
N ARG A 599 -52.55 30.09 -39.21
CA ARG A 599 -53.07 31.33 -38.60
C ARG A 599 -52.37 31.68 -37.29
N LYS A 600 -52.13 32.98 -37.08
CA LYS A 600 -51.66 33.55 -35.81
C LYS A 600 -52.55 33.09 -34.63
N PRO A 601 -51.96 32.60 -33.53
CA PRO A 601 -52.59 32.68 -32.21
C PRO A 601 -52.84 34.15 -31.83
N PRO A 602 -53.88 34.45 -31.02
CA PRO A 602 -54.08 35.78 -30.47
C PRO A 602 -52.90 36.22 -29.59
N PRO A 603 -52.66 37.54 -29.40
CA PRO A 603 -51.61 38.01 -28.51
C PRO A 603 -51.88 37.53 -27.07
N PRO A 604 -50.82 37.19 -26.30
CA PRO A 604 -50.98 36.93 -24.88
C PRO A 604 -51.53 38.18 -24.17
N PRO A 605 -52.28 38.03 -23.06
CA PRO A 605 -52.68 39.17 -22.25
C PRO A 605 -51.44 39.93 -21.76
N PRO A 606 -51.55 41.25 -21.51
CA PRO A 606 -50.44 42.03 -21.00
C PRO A 606 -49.89 41.38 -19.73
N SER A 607 -48.56 41.26 -19.66
CA SER A 607 -47.90 40.74 -18.47
C SER A 607 -48.35 41.54 -17.25
N PRO A 608 -48.68 40.90 -16.11
CA PRO A 608 -48.91 41.64 -14.88
C PRO A 608 -47.66 42.46 -14.58
N PRO A 609 -47.81 43.67 -13.99
CA PRO A 609 -46.67 44.49 -13.64
C PRO A 609 -45.72 43.69 -12.74
N PRO A 610 -44.39 43.93 -12.83
CA PRO A 610 -43.45 43.27 -11.93
C PRO A 610 -43.90 43.50 -10.48
N PRO A 611 -43.78 42.51 -9.58
CA PRO A 611 -44.06 42.74 -8.18
C PRO A 611 -43.20 43.93 -7.71
N PRO A 612 -43.75 44.83 -6.87
CA PRO A 612 -42.98 45.95 -6.37
C PRO A 612 -41.69 45.43 -5.73
N PRO A 613 -40.57 46.17 -5.83
CA PRO A 613 -39.32 45.75 -5.20
C PRO A 613 -39.61 45.45 -3.72
N PRO A 614 -39.03 44.37 -3.15
CA PRO A 614 -39.22 44.05 -1.75
C PRO A 614 -38.90 45.30 -0.94
N LYS A 615 -39.84 45.73 -0.08
CA LYS A 615 -39.60 46.84 0.84
C LYS A 615 -38.23 46.63 1.50
N PRO A 616 -37.41 47.68 1.67
CA PRO A 616 -36.23 47.55 2.50
C PRO A 616 -36.68 46.97 3.85
N PRO A 617 -36.02 45.91 4.35
CA PRO A 617 -36.47 45.25 5.56
C PRO A 617 -36.55 46.31 6.66
N SER A 618 -37.72 46.41 7.27
CA SER A 618 -37.88 47.15 8.52
C SER A 618 -36.77 46.69 9.46
N SER A 619 -36.01 47.63 10.01
CA SER A 619 -34.93 47.34 10.94
C SER A 619 -35.44 46.34 11.99
N PRO A 620 -34.82 45.16 12.15
CA PRO A 620 -35.24 44.23 13.18
C PRO A 620 -35.11 44.93 14.54
N PRO A 621 -36.02 44.69 15.50
CA PRO A 621 -35.78 45.11 16.86
C PRO A 621 -34.41 44.55 17.32
N PRO A 622 -33.65 45.29 18.13
CA PRO A 622 -32.30 44.88 18.52
C PRO A 622 -32.37 43.48 19.12
N SER A 623 -31.60 42.55 18.54
CA SER A 623 -31.52 41.19 19.06
C SER A 623 -31.06 41.24 20.53
N PRO A 624 -31.63 40.43 21.43
CA PRO A 624 -31.11 40.33 22.78
C PRO A 624 -29.62 39.94 22.71
N PRO A 625 -28.78 40.45 23.62
CA PRO A 625 -27.35 40.15 23.60
C PRO A 625 -27.12 38.63 23.64
N PRO A 626 -26.06 38.13 22.97
CA PRO A 626 -25.77 36.71 22.98
C PRO A 626 -25.64 36.21 24.42
N PRO A 627 -26.08 34.98 24.74
CA PRO A 627 -25.77 34.38 26.03
C PRO A 627 -24.25 34.42 26.22
N PRO A 628 -23.76 34.77 27.41
CA PRO A 628 -22.32 34.92 27.64
C PRO A 628 -21.62 33.62 27.28
N SER A 629 -20.50 33.73 26.56
CA SER A 629 -19.66 32.60 26.17
C SER A 629 -19.46 31.67 27.36
N PRO A 630 -19.57 30.33 27.21
CA PRO A 630 -19.31 29.42 28.30
C PRO A 630 -17.93 29.72 28.86
N LYS A 631 -17.91 30.16 30.11
CA LYS A 631 -16.69 30.59 30.82
C LYS A 631 -15.69 29.45 30.69
N PRO A 632 -14.42 29.72 30.31
CA PRO A 632 -13.40 28.68 30.33
C PRO A 632 -13.45 27.98 31.69
N PRO A 633 -13.38 26.64 31.75
CA PRO A 633 -13.28 25.96 33.03
C PRO A 633 -12.12 26.60 33.80
N PRO A 634 -12.28 26.86 35.11
CA PRO A 634 -11.20 27.44 35.89
C PRO A 634 -9.95 26.57 35.71
N PRO A 635 -8.74 27.16 35.68
CA PRO A 635 -7.54 26.36 35.69
C PRO A 635 -7.65 25.33 36.83
N PRO A 636 -7.22 24.07 36.62
CA PRO A 636 -7.25 23.09 37.69
C PRO A 636 -6.56 23.70 38.90
N PRO A 637 -7.07 23.48 40.13
CA PRO A 637 -6.43 24.01 41.32
C PRO A 637 -4.95 23.59 41.29
N PRO A 638 -4.03 24.46 41.77
CA PRO A 638 -2.63 24.07 41.86
C PRO A 638 -2.59 22.72 42.55
N LYS A 639 -1.90 21.74 41.93
CA LYS A 639 -1.73 20.42 42.54
C LYS A 639 -1.34 20.66 44.00
N PRO A 640 -2.00 20.02 44.99
CA PRO A 640 -1.49 20.10 46.34
C PRO A 640 0.00 19.73 46.28
N PRO A 641 0.88 20.41 47.04
CA PRO A 641 2.28 20.03 47.09
C PRO A 641 2.33 18.51 47.34
N PRO A 642 3.19 17.77 46.64
CA PRO A 642 3.25 16.32 46.79
C PRO A 642 3.31 16.03 48.29
N SER A 643 2.41 15.18 48.78
CA SER A 643 2.44 14.75 50.17
C SER A 643 3.87 14.39 50.49
N PRO A 644 4.46 14.91 51.61
CA PRO A 644 5.82 14.56 51.96
C PRO A 644 5.91 13.03 51.91
N PRO A 645 6.98 12.47 51.30
CA PRO A 645 7.10 11.02 51.20
C PRO A 645 6.90 10.44 52.60
N PRO A 646 6.15 9.32 52.74
CA PRO A 646 5.94 8.73 54.04
C PRO A 646 7.31 8.57 54.70
N SER A 647 7.45 9.11 55.91
CA SER A 647 8.71 9.07 56.65
C SER A 647 9.29 7.66 56.53
N PRO A 648 10.57 7.51 56.13
CA PRO A 648 11.14 6.19 55.98
C PRO A 648 10.88 5.41 57.27
N PRO A 649 10.41 4.15 57.20
CA PRO A 649 10.20 3.37 58.40
C PRO A 649 11.49 3.39 59.22
N PRO A 650 11.42 3.49 60.56
CA PRO A 650 12.63 3.51 61.38
C PRO A 650 13.50 2.31 61.00
N PRO A 651 14.83 2.49 60.92
CA PRO A 651 15.73 1.45 60.43
C PRO A 651 15.45 0.16 61.18
N ALA A 652 15.08 -0.89 60.44
CA ALA A 652 14.80 -2.18 61.03
C ALA A 652 16.01 -2.58 61.90
N PRO A 653 15.81 -3.02 63.16
CA PRO A 653 16.91 -3.45 64.00
C PRO A 653 17.69 -4.54 63.26
N PRO A 654 19.04 -4.57 63.40
CA PRO A 654 19.89 -5.43 62.60
C PRO A 654 19.42 -6.87 62.69
N LYS A 655 18.99 -7.42 61.55
CA LYS A 655 18.47 -8.78 61.46
C LYS A 655 19.61 -9.72 61.89
N PRO A 656 19.39 -10.61 62.87
CA PRO A 656 20.46 -11.48 63.37
C PRO A 656 21.02 -12.37 62.24
N PRO A 657 22.30 -12.76 62.31
CA PRO A 657 22.92 -13.62 61.30
C PRO A 657 22.17 -14.96 61.19
N PRO A 658 22.16 -15.59 60.01
CA PRO A 658 21.48 -16.87 59.79
C PRO A 658 22.05 -17.97 60.71
N PRO A 659 21.21 -18.94 61.13
CA PRO A 659 21.65 -20.02 62.00
C PRO A 659 22.72 -20.88 61.31
N THR A 660 23.79 -21.15 62.06
CA THR A 660 24.93 -21.97 61.61
C THR A 660 24.52 -23.44 61.55
N PRO A 661 24.90 -24.21 60.50
CA PRO A 661 24.67 -25.65 60.50
C PRO A 661 25.45 -26.33 61.66
N PRO A 662 24.93 -27.44 62.23
CA PRO A 662 25.48 -28.05 63.42
C PRO A 662 26.90 -28.60 63.19
N ARG A 663 27.80 -28.28 64.13
CA ARG A 663 29.21 -28.68 64.11
C ARG A 663 29.38 -30.08 64.72
N PRO A 664 30.19 -30.98 64.11
CA PRO A 664 30.60 -32.22 64.77
C PRO A 664 31.50 -31.97 66.01
N PRO A 665 31.67 -32.98 66.89
CA PRO A 665 32.19 -32.83 68.27
C PRO A 665 33.67 -32.37 68.40
N PRO A 666 34.14 -32.04 69.63
CA PRO A 666 35.28 -31.14 69.83
C PRO A 666 36.68 -31.79 69.86
N SER A 667 37.69 -30.90 69.88
CA SER A 667 39.14 -31.12 69.75
C SER A 667 39.81 -31.86 70.91
N PRO A 668 41.09 -32.25 70.72
CA PRO A 668 42.14 -31.63 71.56
C PRO A 668 43.37 -31.08 70.79
N GLN A 669 44.36 -30.60 71.56
CA GLN A 669 45.47 -29.68 71.22
C GLN A 669 46.71 -30.30 70.51
N PRO A 670 47.73 -29.49 70.10
CA PRO A 670 48.72 -29.89 69.07
C PRO A 670 50.20 -30.12 69.49
N ARG A 671 50.92 -30.91 68.65
CA ARG A 671 52.40 -30.99 68.40
C ARG A 671 53.31 -31.55 69.51
N PRO A 672 54.59 -31.95 69.22
CA PRO A 672 55.37 -31.96 67.95
C PRO A 672 55.93 -33.39 67.60
N PRO A 673 57.07 -33.59 66.88
CA PRO A 673 57.32 -33.40 65.44
C PRO A 673 57.70 -34.72 64.67
N SER A 674 58.11 -34.56 63.40
CA SER A 674 58.77 -35.47 62.40
C SER A 674 59.70 -36.59 62.93
N PRO A 675 60.08 -37.66 62.15
CA PRO A 675 60.28 -37.65 60.68
C PRO A 675 60.01 -38.96 59.87
N ALA A 676 60.44 -38.94 58.59
CA ALA A 676 60.82 -40.07 57.70
C ALA A 676 59.75 -40.81 56.84
N ARG A 677 59.72 -40.43 55.54
CA ARG A 677 59.90 -41.22 54.29
C ARG A 677 59.99 -42.78 54.34
N PRO A 678 59.79 -43.54 53.22
CA PRO A 678 59.53 -43.08 51.83
C PRO A 678 58.53 -43.88 50.93
N SER A 679 57.89 -43.18 49.97
CA SER A 679 57.64 -43.60 48.55
C SER A 679 56.82 -44.88 48.21
N PRO A 680 56.40 -45.10 46.93
CA PRO A 680 56.28 -44.22 45.74
C PRO A 680 54.83 -44.16 45.15
N LEU A 681 54.67 -43.64 43.91
CA LEU A 681 53.49 -43.73 42.99
C LEU A 681 52.33 -42.71 43.21
N PRO A 682 51.51 -42.38 42.17
CA PRO A 682 51.77 -42.26 40.71
C PRO A 682 51.27 -40.86 40.17
N PRO A 683 50.80 -40.63 38.90
CA PRO A 683 50.93 -39.31 38.24
C PRO A 683 49.77 -38.31 38.48
N PRO A 684 49.96 -37.00 38.18
CA PRO A 684 48.95 -35.97 38.40
C PRO A 684 47.86 -35.90 37.31
N SER A 685 46.65 -35.55 37.75
CA SER A 685 45.47 -35.25 36.91
C SER A 685 45.60 -33.93 36.13
N PRO A 686 44.88 -33.76 34.99
CA PRO A 686 45.16 -32.69 34.03
C PRO A 686 44.72 -31.29 34.48
N THR A 687 45.56 -30.30 34.17
CA THR A 687 45.29 -28.86 34.33
C THR A 687 44.52 -28.33 33.10
N PRO A 688 43.57 -27.38 33.25
CA PRO A 688 42.84 -26.80 32.11
C PRO A 688 43.75 -26.00 31.15
N PRO A 689 43.41 -25.93 29.86
CA PRO A 689 44.33 -25.47 28.81
C PRO A 689 44.59 -23.96 28.82
N SER A 690 45.87 -23.58 28.79
CA SER A 690 46.32 -22.24 28.41
C SER A 690 46.33 -22.05 26.88
N PRO A 691 46.16 -20.82 26.37
CA PRO A 691 46.10 -20.53 24.94
C PRO A 691 47.44 -20.75 24.23
N SER A 692 47.39 -21.35 23.03
CA SER A 692 48.56 -21.67 22.21
C SER A 692 49.28 -20.43 21.65
N PRO A 693 50.63 -20.44 21.57
CA PRO A 693 51.39 -19.41 20.86
C PRO A 693 51.26 -19.55 19.32
N PRO A 694 51.47 -18.46 18.56
CA PRO A 694 51.34 -18.47 17.10
C PRO A 694 52.50 -19.20 16.40
N SER A 695 52.19 -19.85 15.28
CA SER A 695 53.14 -20.63 14.46
C SER A 695 54.24 -19.76 13.79
N PRO A 696 55.45 -20.29 13.60
CA PRO A 696 56.54 -19.58 12.93
C PRO A 696 56.34 -19.46 11.40
N PRO A 697 56.91 -18.41 10.76
CA PRO A 697 56.76 -18.17 9.32
C PRO A 697 57.67 -19.07 8.44
N PRO A 698 57.29 -19.30 7.17
CA PRO A 698 58.09 -20.09 6.22
C PRO A 698 59.38 -19.39 5.75
N PRO A 699 60.38 -20.15 5.24
CA PRO A 699 61.73 -19.64 4.94
C PRO A 699 61.80 -18.71 3.72
N ARG A 700 62.79 -17.80 3.74
CA ARG A 700 63.03 -16.79 2.69
C ARG A 700 63.65 -17.39 1.41
N PRO A 701 63.22 -16.94 0.21
CA PRO A 701 64.01 -17.08 -1.03
C PRO A 701 65.17 -16.05 -1.10
N PRO A 702 66.18 -16.28 -1.97
CA PRO A 702 67.42 -15.49 -2.03
C PRO A 702 67.26 -14.08 -2.62
N PRO A 703 68.23 -13.16 -2.41
CA PRO A 703 68.11 -11.75 -2.74
C PRO A 703 68.44 -11.41 -4.21
N SER A 704 67.73 -10.44 -4.79
CA SER A 704 67.98 -9.79 -6.09
C SER A 704 67.20 -8.47 -6.16
N PRO A 705 67.63 -7.48 -6.96
CA PRO A 705 68.57 -6.44 -6.55
C PRO A 705 67.89 -5.12 -6.11
N GLN A 706 68.67 -4.18 -5.57
CA GLN A 706 68.18 -2.87 -5.11
C GLN A 706 67.51 -2.02 -6.22
N PRO A 707 66.40 -1.32 -5.94
CA PRO A 707 65.87 -0.29 -6.83
C PRO A 707 66.75 0.97 -6.78
N ARG A 708 66.99 1.59 -7.95
CA ARG A 708 67.65 2.89 -8.06
C ARG A 708 66.78 4.01 -7.46
N PRO A 709 67.38 5.11 -6.97
CA PRO A 709 66.61 6.30 -6.60
C PRO A 709 65.90 6.90 -7.82
N PRO A 710 64.74 7.58 -7.62
CA PRO A 710 63.98 8.17 -8.73
C PRO A 710 64.73 9.37 -9.32
N SER A 711 64.96 9.34 -10.64
CA SER A 711 65.36 10.53 -11.39
C SER A 711 64.19 11.52 -11.51
N PRO A 712 64.47 12.84 -11.59
CA PRO A 712 63.43 13.87 -11.56
C PRO A 712 62.52 13.81 -12.80
N ALA A 713 61.26 14.22 -12.61
CA ALA A 713 60.28 14.31 -13.69
C ALA A 713 60.69 15.37 -14.74
N PRO A 714 60.40 15.16 -16.03
CA PRO A 714 60.60 16.18 -17.05
C PRO A 714 59.64 17.37 -16.84
N PRO A 715 60.01 18.59 -17.28
CA PRO A 715 59.13 19.76 -17.16
C PRO A 715 57.83 19.58 -17.94
N LEU A 716 56.72 20.05 -17.36
CA LEU A 716 55.46 20.20 -18.08
C LEU A 716 55.61 21.23 -19.21
N PRO A 717 54.99 21.02 -20.39
CA PRO A 717 54.92 22.04 -21.42
C PRO A 717 54.13 23.27 -20.90
N PRO A 718 54.50 24.50 -21.31
CA PRO A 718 53.80 25.70 -20.88
C PRO A 718 52.35 25.74 -21.38
N PRO A 719 51.43 26.39 -20.64
CA PRO A 719 50.06 26.57 -21.09
C PRO A 719 49.99 27.41 -22.38
N PRO A 720 49.00 27.20 -23.25
CA PRO A 720 48.83 28.03 -24.44
C PRO A 720 48.55 29.48 -24.04
N SER A 721 49.28 30.41 -24.65
CA SER A 721 49.12 31.85 -24.45
C SER A 721 47.69 32.32 -24.76
N PRO A 722 47.15 33.30 -24.03
CA PRO A 722 45.80 33.81 -24.28
C PRO A 722 45.74 34.55 -25.62
N SER A 723 44.79 34.16 -26.48
CA SER A 723 44.45 34.92 -27.68
C SER A 723 43.90 36.32 -27.31
N PRO A 724 44.21 37.37 -28.10
CA PRO A 724 43.77 38.73 -27.80
C PRO A 724 42.24 38.88 -27.89
N PRO A 725 41.65 39.83 -27.14
CA PRO A 725 40.20 40.05 -27.15
C PRO A 725 39.72 40.68 -28.46
N SER A 726 38.63 40.14 -29.01
CA SER A 726 37.91 40.75 -30.12
C SER A 726 37.32 42.12 -29.73
N PRO A 727 37.28 43.11 -30.63
CA PRO A 727 36.84 44.47 -30.31
C PRO A 727 35.31 44.53 -30.02
N PRO A 728 34.87 45.50 -29.20
CA PRO A 728 33.45 45.67 -28.87
C PRO A 728 32.64 46.25 -30.04
N PRO A 729 31.36 45.91 -30.19
CA PRO A 729 30.45 46.62 -31.08
C PRO A 729 30.23 48.08 -30.59
N PRO A 730 29.97 49.03 -31.50
CA PRO A 730 29.98 50.46 -31.17
C PRO A 730 28.82 50.87 -30.23
N ARG A 731 29.14 51.76 -29.28
CA ARG A 731 28.16 52.51 -28.49
C ARG A 731 27.22 53.30 -29.41
N GLN A 732 25.92 53.17 -29.20
CA GLN A 732 24.98 54.26 -29.47
C GLN A 732 24.57 54.91 -28.15
N LEU A 733 24.56 56.24 -28.14
CA LEU A 733 24.10 57.08 -27.02
C LEU A 733 22.59 57.30 -27.11
N PRO A 734 21.90 57.65 -26.00
CA PRO A 734 20.45 57.60 -25.93
C PRO A 734 19.77 58.89 -26.45
N PRO A 735 18.54 58.80 -26.99
CA PRO A 735 17.60 59.91 -26.98
C PRO A 735 16.82 59.96 -25.65
N SER A 736 16.75 61.16 -25.08
CA SER A 736 15.97 61.49 -23.87
C SER A 736 14.47 61.71 -24.19
N PRO A 737 13.58 61.86 -23.19
CA PRO A 737 12.17 61.54 -23.35
C PRO A 737 11.32 62.70 -23.89
N SER A 738 10.34 62.36 -24.76
CA SER A 738 8.94 62.83 -24.68
C SER A 738 8.13 62.40 -25.91
N GLN A 739 7.11 61.56 -25.71
CA GLN A 739 5.73 61.66 -26.23
C GLN A 739 5.04 60.29 -26.23
N ARG A 740 3.77 60.27 -25.81
CA ARG A 740 2.97 59.06 -25.52
C ARG A 740 1.72 59.04 -26.41
N PRO A 741 1.48 57.96 -27.17
CA PRO A 741 0.15 57.66 -27.74
C PRO A 741 -0.72 56.78 -26.81
N PRO A 742 -2.05 56.67 -27.07
CA PRO A 742 -3.05 56.09 -26.15
C PRO A 742 -3.20 54.55 -26.26
N PRO A 743 -3.91 53.89 -25.31
CA PRO A 743 -4.05 52.44 -25.25
C PRO A 743 -5.01 51.84 -26.30
N SER A 744 -4.75 50.59 -26.68
CA SER A 744 -5.54 49.81 -27.65
C SER A 744 -6.72 49.04 -27.00
N PRO A 745 -7.80 48.75 -27.76
CA PRO A 745 -9.02 48.11 -27.26
C PRO A 745 -8.89 46.57 -27.05
N PRO A 746 -9.84 45.93 -26.34
CA PRO A 746 -9.79 44.50 -26.02
C PRO A 746 -9.97 43.57 -27.24
N SER A 747 -9.39 42.37 -27.14
CA SER A 747 -9.41 41.33 -28.18
C SER A 747 -10.79 40.64 -28.35
N PRO A 748 -11.12 40.14 -29.55
CA PRO A 748 -12.42 39.56 -29.86
C PRO A 748 -12.61 38.10 -29.37
N VAL A 749 -13.89 37.70 -29.30
CA VAL A 749 -14.38 36.38 -28.88
C VAL A 749 -14.02 35.27 -29.90
N PRO A 750 -13.65 34.05 -29.46
CA PRO A 750 -13.37 32.93 -30.37
C PRO A 750 -14.65 32.34 -31.02
N PRO A 751 -14.54 31.75 -32.24
CA PRO A 751 -15.68 31.17 -32.95
C PRO A 751 -16.15 29.81 -32.36
N PRO A 752 -17.41 29.41 -32.62
CA PRO A 752 -17.96 28.13 -32.14
C PRO A 752 -17.36 26.91 -32.88
N PRO A 753 -17.39 25.71 -32.26
CA PRO A 753 -16.85 24.49 -32.85
C PRO A 753 -17.69 23.95 -34.02
N PRO A 754 -17.07 23.21 -34.98
CA PRO A 754 -17.77 22.63 -36.12
C PRO A 754 -18.68 21.45 -35.72
N GLN A 755 -19.81 21.29 -36.42
CA GLN A 755 -20.73 20.16 -36.23
C GLN A 755 -20.20 18.84 -36.84
N PRO A 756 -20.58 17.67 -36.30
CA PRO A 756 -20.10 16.38 -36.77
C PRO A 756 -20.73 15.96 -38.11
N ILE A 757 -19.88 15.61 -39.07
CA ILE A 757 -20.27 15.04 -40.36
C ILE A 757 -20.47 13.52 -40.20
N LEU A 758 -21.63 12.99 -40.58
CA LEU A 758 -21.85 11.54 -40.71
C LEU A 758 -20.85 10.94 -41.71
N ARG A 759 -20.07 9.94 -41.29
CA ARG A 759 -19.29 9.07 -42.19
C ARG A 759 -19.87 7.66 -42.23
N LYS A 760 -19.90 7.08 -43.43
CA LYS A 760 -20.30 5.68 -43.71
C LYS A 760 -19.32 4.68 -43.06
N PRO A 761 -19.76 3.44 -42.76
CA PRO A 761 -18.91 2.41 -42.17
C PRO A 761 -17.82 1.91 -43.15
N PRO A 762 -16.63 1.49 -42.64
CA PRO A 762 -15.57 0.89 -43.43
C PRO A 762 -15.77 -0.62 -43.68
N PRO A 763 -15.11 -1.21 -44.69
CA PRO A 763 -15.12 -2.66 -44.95
C PRO A 763 -14.33 -3.47 -43.90
N PRO A 764 -14.60 -4.78 -43.76
CA PRO A 764 -13.95 -5.63 -42.76
C PRO A 764 -12.46 -5.85 -43.05
N TRP A 765 -11.64 -5.84 -41.99
CA TRP A 765 -10.19 -6.08 -42.07
C TRP A 765 -9.84 -7.57 -41.94
N SER A 766 -8.80 -7.97 -42.66
CA SER A 766 -8.17 -9.29 -42.54
C SER A 766 -7.28 -9.38 -41.29
N PRO A 767 -7.06 -10.58 -40.72
CA PRO A 767 -6.23 -10.74 -39.51
C PRO A 767 -4.74 -10.50 -39.79
N PRO A 768 -3.96 -9.98 -38.81
CA PRO A 768 -2.52 -9.79 -38.93
C PRO A 768 -1.76 -11.13 -38.89
N SER A 769 -0.59 -11.16 -39.52
CA SER A 769 0.33 -12.32 -39.48
C SER A 769 0.99 -12.48 -38.11
N PRO A 770 1.31 -13.73 -37.69
CA PRO A 770 1.96 -13.98 -36.40
C PRO A 770 3.42 -13.48 -36.37
N PRO A 771 3.95 -13.10 -35.19
CA PRO A 771 5.33 -12.67 -35.03
C PRO A 771 6.32 -13.85 -35.21
N PRO A 772 7.60 -13.57 -35.56
CA PRO A 772 8.63 -14.60 -35.66
C PRO A 772 8.97 -15.22 -34.29
N PRO A 773 9.40 -16.48 -34.26
CA PRO A 773 9.76 -17.16 -33.00
C PRO A 773 11.03 -16.56 -32.36
N PRO A 774 11.15 -16.62 -31.02
CA PRO A 774 12.34 -16.14 -30.31
C PRO A 774 13.57 -17.02 -30.61
N PRO A 775 14.80 -16.47 -30.49
CA PRO A 775 16.03 -17.22 -30.72
C PRO A 775 16.21 -18.35 -29.69
N SER A 776 16.59 -19.53 -30.17
CA SER A 776 16.80 -20.73 -29.34
C SER A 776 17.86 -20.50 -28.24
N PRO A 777 17.63 -20.98 -27.00
CA PRO A 777 18.62 -20.88 -25.95
C PRO A 777 19.84 -21.75 -26.25
N THR A 778 21.04 -21.18 -26.04
CA THR A 778 22.29 -21.93 -26.09
C THR A 778 22.37 -22.92 -24.91
N PRO A 779 22.89 -24.14 -25.12
CA PRO A 779 22.88 -25.17 -24.08
C PRO A 779 23.86 -24.84 -22.96
N ARG A 780 23.34 -24.44 -21.79
CA ARG A 780 24.12 -24.45 -20.54
C ARG A 780 24.43 -25.89 -20.15
N LYS A 781 25.71 -26.20 -19.96
CA LYS A 781 26.17 -27.47 -19.37
C LYS A 781 25.63 -27.61 -17.95
N SER A 782 24.96 -28.72 -17.65
CA SER A 782 24.61 -29.11 -16.28
C SER A 782 25.87 -29.38 -15.45
N PRO A 783 25.92 -28.99 -14.16
CA PRO A 783 26.94 -29.50 -13.24
C PRO A 783 26.69 -30.99 -12.96
N SER A 784 27.78 -31.76 -12.84
CA SER A 784 27.73 -33.20 -12.58
C SER A 784 27.23 -33.51 -11.16
N PRO A 785 26.54 -34.65 -10.94
CA PRO A 785 26.16 -35.10 -9.60
C PRO A 785 27.40 -35.56 -8.79
N PRO A 786 27.36 -35.48 -7.45
CA PRO A 786 28.39 -36.02 -6.58
C PRO A 786 28.41 -37.57 -6.61
N PRO A 787 29.55 -38.22 -6.26
CA PRO A 787 29.69 -39.67 -6.32
C PRO A 787 28.86 -40.40 -5.25
N PRO A 788 28.49 -41.67 -5.48
CA PRO A 788 27.68 -42.46 -4.55
C PRO A 788 28.46 -42.92 -3.32
N SER A 789 27.79 -42.90 -2.16
CA SER A 789 28.29 -43.51 -0.91
C SER A 789 28.33 -45.04 -1.00
N PRO A 790 29.28 -45.72 -0.32
CA PRO A 790 29.36 -47.18 -0.31
C PRO A 790 28.21 -47.86 0.47
N PRO A 791 27.89 -49.13 0.16
CA PRO A 791 26.73 -49.83 0.73
C PRO A 791 26.97 -50.38 2.16
N PRO A 792 25.91 -50.59 2.95
CA PRO A 792 26.01 -51.18 4.29
C PRO A 792 26.13 -52.71 4.24
N THR A 793 26.96 -53.27 5.11
CA THR A 793 27.09 -54.72 5.35
C THR A 793 26.37 -55.13 6.64
N SER A 794 25.30 -55.91 6.51
CA SER A 794 24.78 -56.81 7.56
C SER A 794 25.70 -58.05 7.67
N PRO A 795 25.76 -58.80 8.80
CA PRO A 795 24.64 -59.59 9.37
C PRO A 795 24.56 -59.48 10.93
N THR A 796 23.74 -60.17 11.74
CA THR A 796 22.97 -61.42 11.59
C THR A 796 21.82 -61.47 12.65
N SER A 797 20.73 -62.19 12.34
CA SER A 797 19.68 -62.68 13.29
C SER A 797 20.22 -63.81 14.23
N PRO A 798 19.53 -64.30 15.30
CA PRO A 798 18.06 -64.34 15.48
C PRO A 798 17.43 -64.12 16.90
N CYS A 799 16.09 -64.12 16.89
CA CYS A 799 15.08 -64.22 17.96
C CYS A 799 15.26 -65.46 18.91
N PRO A 800 14.47 -65.70 20.00
CA PRO A 800 13.05 -65.32 20.21
C PRO A 800 12.52 -65.08 21.67
N VAL A 801 11.17 -64.92 21.77
CA VAL A 801 10.26 -64.91 22.96
C VAL A 801 10.49 -63.81 24.03
N GLU A 802 9.52 -63.34 24.82
CA GLU A 802 8.17 -63.86 25.18
C GLU A 802 7.12 -62.75 25.41
N GLU A 803 5.86 -63.13 25.65
CA GLU A 803 4.71 -62.25 25.95
C GLU A 803 4.78 -61.54 27.31
N VAL A 804 3.95 -60.49 27.50
CA VAL A 804 2.87 -60.45 28.53
C VAL A 804 2.05 -59.17 28.34
N GLN A 805 0.73 -59.32 28.19
CA GLN A 805 -0.26 -58.27 28.49
C GLN A 805 -0.73 -58.44 29.94
N THR A 806 -0.94 -57.35 30.69
CA THR A 806 -2.07 -57.23 31.67
C THR A 806 -2.21 -55.81 32.22
N SER A 807 -3.39 -55.53 32.78
CA SER A 807 -3.96 -54.20 33.06
C SER A 807 -3.85 -53.75 34.55
N PRO A 808 -4.20 -52.49 34.92
CA PRO A 808 -4.23 -51.97 36.31
C PRO A 808 -5.65 -52.06 36.92
N PRO A 809 -6.06 -51.33 38.00
CA PRO A 809 -5.41 -50.81 39.22
C PRO A 809 -6.01 -51.46 40.51
N PRO A 810 -5.75 -50.95 41.76
CA PRO A 810 -6.76 -50.16 42.55
C PRO A 810 -6.12 -49.17 43.59
N THR A 811 -6.77 -48.42 44.52
CA THR A 811 -8.06 -47.66 44.65
C THR A 811 -8.01 -46.72 45.89
N ASP A 812 -8.59 -45.51 45.79
CA ASP A 812 -9.34 -44.70 46.81
C ASP A 812 -8.75 -44.12 48.13
N GLU A 813 -9.44 -43.03 48.56
CA GLU A 813 -9.39 -42.19 49.79
C GLU A 813 -8.07 -41.42 50.06
N ASP A 814 -8.04 -40.12 50.36
CA ASP A 814 -9.02 -39.14 50.92
C ASP A 814 -9.06 -37.82 50.10
#